data_AF-A0A5J9TEI2-F1
#
_entry.id   AF-A0A5J9TEI2-F1
#
_cell.length_a   1.000
_cell.length_b   1.000
_cell.length_c   1.000
_cell.angle_alpha   90.00
_cell.angle_beta   90.00
_cell.angle_gamma   90.00
#
_symmetry.space_group_name_H-M   'P 1'
#
loop_
_entity.id
_entity.type
_entity.pdbx_description
1 polymer ?
#
loop_
_entity_poly.entity_id
_entity_poly.type
_entity_poly.pdbx_seq_one_letter_code
_entity_poly.pdbx_strand_id
1 'polypeptide(L)'
;TPGNEHPQIQGSTLSTCCLLLIETAELAQQHCTMDALPEALLSDIIKRLTSTSDLKSLSLVSKQLYTIEAEVRDAIRVGCGFFPVTLAMASLCSRFPNLCKVEFNYSGWTPYHGMQLDNQGLHVLSSSCPLLTDLTLSFCSCIDDSGLRFLASFKKLMSLRLNTLPAITSSGLFSVAVCCKGLSALHLISCEKVGSVEWLEYLGRIGSLEELVIINCKRIDQFDLLVFGPGWMKLQKFELQIWGSPNVFHPHDWSYVAHNNYRYDFCCEGLKDLTLARLTAAPEIGLRCLLSKCKELERLNLNCVMGLEDNDMVTVASSCSNRISISLLLSPEYCGYVYRTALTDDTLKALAVKCPRLQSVELAFWGVSPDWPEIGFTEDGLVALIQSCPIRELMLTRANIFGDKGMKALSCARFLESLKLACIAITDAGLRLLACSPCLVNLTLWRCDGVTDDGVAEVVRARKLETLNVEGCSQVSLTALQGAAKSVHYRDDFPGFLEWADLYVVQSVSQPSQAHPDPTLCSSPNKTDKEAEPVRQANSRREGCCCSIGNFSFLPGLCSRCPAFDEFDPLIPVSRNSSEACSDQRSRVYHSDNQLNFEMAKLAKLCSSIEDLPLALLGEIISRLTKTSDLNSISLVSKRFYTVEAELRDSIHVGCGVYPVKVNLASLCSRFPNLCKVEFNYSGWTPNHEAQLDNEGLRVFASCCPLLTDLTLSFCSNIDDLGLSFLAHFKKLMSVRLKTLPAITSVGLLSVAVGCKSLSALHLICCNKLGNMEWLEYLGRIGSLEELVVKNCKKISQFDVLMLGPGWMKLHKFEFKIEDLSYSYDPRDPSYVAHNQYGYDFSCENLKDLTLARIITRHEIGLRCLLGKCKALENLCLHFVHGLHDDDMITLANKCSNLKSITLGLRPEHCEVYRTALTDESLKALALRCSMLQSFELTFFGCEIDYPEIGFTQEGLMTLIQSCPIRDLVLGGVDILDDKGMKALSCALFLESLELTRSIFVTDAGLCQLACSPRLINLTLGLCDGITDYGVGEVVRRRKLESLIIEQCAKVSREAVKGAAKSVQYRVNCPSFVNWWDFCVYGYKV
;
A
#
# COMPACT_ATOMS: atom_id res chain seq x y z
N THR A 1 62.71 -27.05 6.51
CA THR A 1 63.44 -28.21 5.93
C THR A 1 63.51 -29.31 6.99
N PRO A 2 63.51 -30.60 6.61
CA PRO A 2 62.85 -31.68 7.35
C PRO A 2 63.70 -32.29 8.48
N GLY A 3 63.05 -32.97 9.43
CA GLY A 3 63.73 -33.77 10.46
C GLY A 3 62.80 -34.37 11.52
N ASN A 4 62.14 -35.47 11.15
CA ASN A 4 61.74 -36.66 11.94
C ASN A 4 61.32 -36.60 13.43
N GLU A 5 60.16 -37.25 13.64
CA GLU A 5 59.85 -38.28 14.65
C GLU A 5 59.35 -37.90 16.07
N HIS A 6 58.02 -37.93 16.18
CA HIS A 6 57.19 -38.44 17.29
C HIS A 6 57.73 -39.71 18.02
N PRO A 7 57.10 -40.20 19.12
CA PRO A 7 56.39 -39.54 20.23
C PRO A 7 56.65 -40.23 21.60
N GLN A 8 55.92 -39.79 22.63
CA GLN A 8 55.40 -40.54 23.80
C GLN A 8 55.77 -39.99 25.19
N ILE A 9 54.73 -39.38 25.72
CA ILE A 9 54.42 -38.94 27.07
C ILE A 9 54.47 -40.11 28.06
N GLN A 10 55.04 -39.87 29.24
CA GLN A 10 54.44 -40.33 30.51
C GLN A 10 54.94 -39.50 31.71
N GLY A 11 53.99 -38.80 32.35
CA GLY A 11 53.84 -38.75 33.81
C GLY A 11 54.81 -37.91 34.66
N SER A 12 54.40 -36.68 35.01
CA SER A 12 54.63 -36.07 36.34
C SER A 12 53.65 -34.89 36.53
N THR A 13 52.56 -35.10 37.27
CA THR A 13 52.35 -34.69 38.68
C THR A 13 52.43 -33.18 38.95
N LEU A 14 51.24 -32.56 38.87
CA LEU A 14 50.70 -31.46 39.68
C LEU A 14 51.64 -30.87 40.75
N SER A 15 52.39 -29.83 40.39
CA SER A 15 52.77 -28.73 41.30
C SER A 15 53.42 -27.54 40.56
N THR A 16 53.75 -27.69 39.26
CA THR A 16 54.44 -26.65 38.48
C THR A 16 53.52 -25.89 37.50
N CYS A 17 52.25 -26.27 37.36
CA CYS A 17 51.31 -25.61 36.44
C CYS A 17 50.74 -24.27 36.93
N CYS A 18 50.80 -23.95 38.24
CA CYS A 18 50.23 -22.70 38.74
C CYS A 18 51.19 -21.50 38.65
N LEU A 19 52.49 -21.72 38.46
CA LEU A 19 53.47 -20.63 38.26
C LEU A 19 53.70 -20.30 36.77
N LEU A 20 53.57 -21.30 35.88
CA LEU A 20 53.61 -21.05 34.43
C LEU A 20 52.34 -20.36 33.89
N LEU A 21 51.19 -20.48 34.57
CA LEU A 21 49.98 -19.76 34.17
C LEU A 21 50.03 -18.25 34.47
N ILE A 22 50.89 -17.81 35.39
CA ILE A 22 51.05 -16.39 35.70
C ILE A 22 52.07 -15.75 34.72
N GLU A 23 53.16 -16.44 34.38
CA GLU A 23 54.11 -15.94 33.36
C GLU A 23 53.55 -16.03 31.92
N THR A 24 52.66 -16.98 31.60
CA THR A 24 51.98 -16.96 30.29
C THR A 24 50.83 -15.95 30.22
N ALA A 25 50.27 -15.51 31.35
CA ALA A 25 49.24 -14.47 31.35
C ALA A 25 49.86 -13.07 31.15
N GLU A 26 51.09 -12.85 31.61
CA GLU A 26 51.82 -11.59 31.33
C GLU A 26 52.41 -11.53 29.91
N LEU A 27 52.63 -12.68 29.25
CA LEU A 27 52.98 -12.72 27.82
C LEU A 27 51.76 -12.77 26.87
N ALA A 28 50.57 -13.12 27.37
CA ALA A 28 49.32 -13.08 26.60
C ALA A 28 48.64 -11.70 26.59
N GLN A 29 49.27 -10.67 27.16
CA GLN A 29 48.97 -9.25 26.87
C GLN A 29 49.59 -8.78 25.54
N GLN A 30 50.08 -9.68 24.68
CA GLN A 30 50.28 -9.38 23.27
C GLN A 30 48.99 -9.64 22.50
N HIS A 31 48.24 -8.55 22.25
CA HIS A 31 47.37 -8.32 21.10
C HIS A 31 46.96 -9.58 20.30
N CYS A 32 45.98 -10.34 20.80
CA CYS A 32 45.23 -11.26 19.94
C CYS A 32 44.27 -10.42 19.09
N THR A 33 44.82 -9.71 18.10
CA THR A 33 44.01 -9.00 17.12
C THR A 33 43.43 -10.02 16.16
N MET A 34 42.29 -9.66 15.58
CA MET A 34 41.60 -10.47 14.57
C MET A 34 42.50 -10.85 13.37
N ASP A 35 43.63 -10.16 13.20
CA ASP A 35 44.66 -10.39 12.20
C ASP A 35 45.50 -11.67 12.42
N ALA A 36 45.36 -12.36 13.56
CA ALA A 36 46.12 -13.56 13.90
C ALA A 36 45.47 -14.89 13.45
N LEU A 37 44.26 -14.86 12.88
CA LEU A 37 43.53 -16.06 12.43
C LEU A 37 43.95 -16.48 11.00
N PRO A 38 44.13 -17.80 10.72
CA PRO A 38 44.43 -18.29 9.38
C PRO A 38 43.30 -18.03 8.38
N GLU A 39 43.64 -17.63 7.14
CA GLU A 39 42.66 -17.29 6.09
C GLU A 39 41.70 -18.43 5.76
N ALA A 40 42.15 -19.69 5.84
CA ALA A 40 41.29 -20.86 5.62
C ALA A 40 40.16 -20.97 6.67
N LEU A 41 40.47 -20.69 7.94
CA LEU A 41 39.46 -20.70 9.01
C LEU A 41 38.50 -19.52 8.87
N LEU A 42 39.01 -18.34 8.52
CA LEU A 42 38.17 -17.17 8.24
C LEU A 42 37.23 -17.41 7.06
N SER A 43 37.71 -18.06 5.98
CA SER A 43 36.91 -18.45 4.83
C SER A 43 35.77 -19.41 5.22
N ASP A 44 36.05 -20.41 6.06
CA ASP A 44 35.02 -21.36 6.53
C ASP A 44 33.99 -20.72 7.46
N ILE A 45 34.41 -19.75 8.29
CA ILE A 45 33.49 -18.96 9.12
C ILE A 45 32.58 -18.12 8.23
N ILE A 46 33.13 -17.41 7.25
CA ILE A 46 32.38 -16.56 6.31
C ILE A 46 31.38 -17.40 5.49
N LYS A 47 31.77 -18.59 5.02
CA LYS A 47 30.87 -19.52 4.29
C LYS A 47 29.65 -19.97 5.11
N ARG A 48 29.72 -19.93 6.44
CA ARG A 48 28.59 -20.28 7.31
C ARG A 48 27.63 -19.11 7.54
N LEU A 49 28.02 -17.89 7.19
CA LEU A 49 27.16 -16.71 7.27
C LEU A 49 26.29 -16.64 6.02
N THR A 50 25.00 -16.91 6.16
CA THR A 50 24.03 -16.89 5.06
C THR A 50 23.39 -15.51 4.83
N SER A 51 23.55 -14.60 5.79
CA SER A 51 22.95 -13.26 5.73
C SER A 51 23.86 -12.25 5.03
N THR A 52 23.31 -11.56 4.04
CA THR A 52 24.04 -10.50 3.31
C THR A 52 24.33 -9.27 4.15
N SER A 53 23.56 -9.00 5.22
CA SER A 53 23.84 -7.92 6.17
C SER A 53 25.06 -8.24 7.03
N ASP A 54 25.17 -9.50 7.46
CA ASP A 54 26.19 -9.93 8.40
C ASP A 54 27.54 -9.97 7.70
N LEU A 55 27.57 -10.41 6.43
CA LEU A 55 28.75 -10.34 5.57
C LEU A 55 29.22 -8.90 5.34
N LYS A 56 28.30 -7.94 5.14
CA LYS A 56 28.64 -6.52 5.00
C LYS A 56 29.24 -5.96 6.29
N SER A 57 28.58 -6.22 7.43
CA SER A 57 29.07 -5.80 8.75
C SER A 57 30.46 -6.38 9.03
N LEU A 58 30.68 -7.65 8.71
CA LEU A 58 31.97 -8.33 8.88
C LEU A 58 33.07 -7.73 7.99
N SER A 59 32.75 -7.35 6.75
CA SER A 59 33.70 -6.69 5.85
C SER A 59 34.16 -5.29 6.31
N LEU A 60 33.43 -4.66 7.25
CA LEU A 60 33.79 -3.36 7.84
C LEU A 60 34.73 -3.50 9.04
N VAL A 61 34.95 -4.72 9.54
CA VAL A 61 35.74 -4.97 10.75
C VAL A 61 37.25 -4.92 10.48
N SER A 62 37.72 -5.52 9.38
CA SER A 62 39.16 -5.49 9.03
C SER A 62 39.40 -5.58 7.53
N LYS A 63 40.58 -5.11 7.09
CA LYS A 63 41.00 -5.23 5.68
C LYS A 63 41.20 -6.68 5.25
N GLN A 64 41.63 -7.56 6.16
CA GLN A 64 41.80 -8.99 5.87
C GLN A 64 40.44 -9.65 5.64
N LEU A 65 39.45 -9.38 6.51
CA LEU A 65 38.08 -9.85 6.33
C LEU A 65 37.42 -9.29 5.08
N TYR A 66 37.68 -8.02 4.77
CA TYR A 66 37.20 -7.38 3.55
C TYR A 66 37.67 -8.13 2.29
N THR A 67 38.93 -8.58 2.26
CA THR A 67 39.50 -9.33 1.13
C THR A 67 38.97 -10.76 1.07
N ILE A 68 38.94 -11.49 2.19
CA ILE A 68 38.46 -12.89 2.22
C ILE A 68 36.95 -12.94 1.91
N GLU A 69 36.16 -12.00 2.42
CA GLU A 69 34.73 -11.91 2.08
C GLU A 69 34.52 -11.69 0.59
N ALA A 70 35.31 -10.81 -0.02
CA ALA A 70 35.31 -10.56 -1.45
C ALA A 70 35.61 -11.82 -2.28
N GLU A 71 36.57 -12.64 -1.85
CA GLU A 71 36.93 -13.88 -2.55
C GLU A 71 35.91 -15.01 -2.37
N VAL A 72 35.30 -15.11 -1.19
CA VAL A 72 34.35 -16.19 -0.87
C VAL A 72 32.95 -15.92 -1.40
N ARG A 73 32.58 -14.65 -1.60
CA ARG A 73 31.22 -14.28 -1.99
C ARG A 73 30.92 -14.58 -3.45
N ASP A 74 29.95 -15.44 -3.66
CA ASP A 74 29.46 -15.89 -4.96
C ASP A 74 28.11 -15.26 -5.36
N ALA A 75 27.39 -14.65 -4.40
CA ALA A 75 26.06 -14.08 -4.61
C ALA A 75 25.91 -12.63 -4.08
N ILE A 76 25.33 -11.76 -4.91
CA ILE A 76 25.06 -10.35 -4.56
C ILE A 76 23.67 -9.92 -5.00
N ARG A 77 23.04 -9.09 -4.16
CA ARG A 77 21.82 -8.33 -4.47
C ARG A 77 22.10 -6.83 -4.43
N VAL A 78 21.67 -6.13 -5.48
CA VAL A 78 21.81 -4.69 -5.66
C VAL A 78 20.43 -4.07 -5.80
N GLY A 79 20.10 -3.09 -4.95
CA GLY A 79 18.81 -2.37 -5.02
C GLY A 79 18.91 -0.86 -4.95
N CYS A 80 20.12 -0.31 -4.89
CA CYS A 80 20.39 1.13 -4.98
C CYS A 80 21.04 1.44 -6.33
N GLY A 81 20.75 2.62 -6.88
CA GLY A 81 21.30 3.07 -8.15
C GLY A 81 22.80 3.40 -8.05
N PHE A 82 23.47 3.32 -9.19
CA PHE A 82 24.89 3.59 -9.33
C PHE A 82 25.12 5.00 -9.90
N PHE A 83 26.26 5.62 -9.59
CA PHE A 83 26.68 6.84 -10.27
C PHE A 83 28.22 7.00 -10.26
N PRO A 84 28.89 7.05 -11.41
CA PRO A 84 28.44 6.59 -12.73
C PRO A 84 28.29 5.05 -12.78
N VAL A 85 27.27 4.56 -13.50
CA VAL A 85 26.91 3.11 -13.54
C VAL A 85 28.09 2.23 -13.94
N THR A 86 28.81 2.62 -15.00
CA THR A 86 29.92 1.84 -15.55
C THR A 86 31.11 1.68 -14.60
N LEU A 87 31.53 2.77 -13.94
CA LEU A 87 32.64 2.76 -12.99
C LEU A 87 32.27 1.98 -11.72
N ALA A 88 31.06 2.18 -11.22
CA ALA A 88 30.61 1.48 -10.03
C ALA A 88 30.43 -0.02 -10.30
N MET A 89 29.95 -0.40 -11.50
CA MET A 89 29.88 -1.80 -11.90
C MET A 89 31.27 -2.43 -12.05
N ALA A 90 32.21 -1.73 -12.69
CA ALA A 90 33.59 -2.21 -12.79
C ALA A 90 34.24 -2.42 -11.41
N SER A 91 33.99 -1.50 -10.47
CA SER A 91 34.45 -1.62 -9.09
C SER A 91 33.77 -2.76 -8.31
N LEU A 92 32.51 -3.04 -8.59
CA LEU A 92 31.78 -4.14 -7.97
C LEU A 92 32.34 -5.48 -8.48
N CYS A 93 32.49 -5.62 -9.78
CA CYS A 93 33.06 -6.82 -10.39
C CYS A 93 34.52 -7.06 -9.95
N SER A 94 35.32 -5.99 -9.79
CA SER A 94 36.70 -6.14 -9.30
C SER A 94 36.76 -6.51 -7.82
N ARG A 95 35.80 -6.05 -7.00
CA ARG A 95 35.70 -6.44 -5.60
C ARG A 95 35.32 -7.91 -5.46
N PHE A 96 34.49 -8.45 -6.33
CA PHE A 96 33.93 -9.80 -6.19
C PHE A 96 34.24 -10.65 -7.42
N PRO A 97 35.44 -11.24 -7.53
CA PRO A 97 35.89 -11.95 -8.73
C PRO A 97 35.16 -13.28 -8.97
N ASN A 98 34.57 -13.87 -7.92
CA ASN A 98 33.96 -15.21 -7.96
C ASN A 98 32.43 -15.20 -8.02
N LEU A 99 31.81 -14.11 -8.52
CA LEU A 99 30.35 -14.01 -8.61
C LEU A 99 29.76 -15.03 -9.59
N CYS A 100 28.89 -15.88 -9.05
CA CYS A 100 28.05 -16.83 -9.79
C CYS A 100 26.61 -16.34 -9.90
N LYS A 101 26.12 -15.57 -8.91
CA LYS A 101 24.74 -15.09 -8.83
C LYS A 101 24.64 -13.60 -8.58
N VAL A 102 23.89 -12.88 -9.42
CA VAL A 102 23.66 -11.45 -9.26
C VAL A 102 22.18 -11.12 -9.43
N GLU A 103 21.62 -10.41 -8.46
CA GLU A 103 20.25 -9.89 -8.49
C GLU A 103 20.26 -8.36 -8.47
N PHE A 104 19.69 -7.74 -9.49
CA PHE A 104 19.32 -6.32 -9.49
C PHE A 104 17.83 -6.20 -9.21
N ASN A 105 17.46 -5.45 -8.17
CA ASN A 105 16.07 -5.22 -7.83
C ASN A 105 15.83 -3.75 -7.47
N TYR A 106 15.24 -3.02 -8.41
CA TYR A 106 14.89 -1.61 -8.27
C TYR A 106 13.42 -1.41 -7.89
N SER A 107 12.79 -2.36 -7.21
CA SER A 107 11.44 -2.19 -6.67
C SER A 107 11.38 -0.99 -5.74
N GLY A 108 10.49 -0.03 -5.99
CA GLY A 108 10.40 1.21 -5.21
C GLY A 108 11.53 2.20 -5.47
N TRP A 109 12.36 1.98 -6.51
CA TRP A 109 13.39 2.93 -6.92
C TRP A 109 12.76 4.27 -7.32
N THR A 110 13.39 5.34 -6.84
CA THR A 110 13.09 6.72 -7.24
C THR A 110 14.35 7.36 -7.83
N PRO A 111 14.23 8.42 -8.63
CA PRO A 111 15.39 9.13 -9.19
C PRO A 111 16.42 9.62 -8.16
N TYR A 112 16.03 9.75 -6.88
CA TYR A 112 16.93 10.12 -5.78
C TYR A 112 17.87 8.99 -5.34
N HIS A 113 17.64 7.75 -5.76
CA HIS A 113 18.44 6.58 -5.38
C HIS A 113 19.67 6.33 -6.29
N GLY A 114 20.04 7.29 -7.15
CA GLY A 114 21.11 7.11 -8.15
C GLY A 114 20.60 6.47 -9.44
N MET A 115 21.43 6.32 -10.48
CA MET A 115 20.97 5.81 -11.78
C MET A 115 20.73 4.29 -11.73
N GLN A 116 19.66 3.82 -12.39
CA GLN A 116 19.45 2.38 -12.57
C GLN A 116 20.55 1.76 -13.44
N LEU A 117 20.65 0.44 -13.39
CA LEU A 117 21.46 -0.32 -14.33
C LEU A 117 20.96 -0.06 -15.76
N ASP A 118 21.83 0.43 -16.62
CA ASP A 118 21.58 0.65 -18.05
C ASP A 118 22.27 -0.42 -18.90
N ASN A 119 22.05 -0.36 -20.22
CA ASN A 119 22.66 -1.28 -21.18
C ASN A 119 24.21 -1.32 -21.09
N GLN A 120 24.85 -0.18 -20.82
CA GLN A 120 26.30 -0.09 -20.73
C GLN A 120 26.83 -0.71 -19.44
N GLY A 121 26.13 -0.53 -18.32
CA GLY A 121 26.42 -1.24 -17.06
C GLY A 121 26.30 -2.75 -17.22
N LEU A 122 25.27 -3.22 -17.94
CA LEU A 122 25.12 -4.65 -18.24
C LEU A 122 26.25 -5.18 -19.13
N HIS A 123 26.75 -4.39 -20.09
CA HIS A 123 27.94 -4.72 -20.86
C HIS A 123 29.20 -4.88 -19.98
N VAL A 124 29.42 -3.98 -19.03
CA VAL A 124 30.53 -4.08 -18.07
C VAL A 124 30.41 -5.33 -17.20
N LEU A 125 29.20 -5.64 -16.73
CA LEU A 125 28.94 -6.88 -15.98
C LEU A 125 29.27 -8.12 -16.83
N SER A 126 28.83 -8.13 -18.09
CA SER A 126 29.04 -9.25 -19.02
C SER A 126 30.49 -9.53 -19.36
N SER A 127 31.33 -8.49 -19.35
CA SER A 127 32.76 -8.61 -19.64
C SER A 127 33.59 -8.93 -18.40
N SER A 128 33.10 -8.60 -17.20
CA SER A 128 33.86 -8.71 -15.96
C SER A 128 33.50 -9.93 -15.10
N CYS A 129 32.33 -10.55 -15.30
CA CYS A 129 31.84 -11.69 -14.51
C CYS A 129 31.60 -12.94 -15.38
N PRO A 130 32.65 -13.64 -15.86
CA PRO A 130 32.50 -14.78 -16.78
C PRO A 130 31.95 -16.06 -16.12
N LEU A 131 31.94 -16.13 -14.79
CA LEU A 131 31.45 -17.28 -14.01
C LEU A 131 29.95 -17.21 -13.71
N LEU A 132 29.27 -16.12 -14.11
CA LEU A 132 27.88 -15.89 -13.78
C LEU A 132 26.97 -16.99 -14.35
N THR A 133 26.28 -17.71 -13.47
CA THR A 133 25.29 -18.75 -13.78
C THR A 133 23.86 -18.26 -13.60
N ASP A 134 23.63 -17.30 -12.70
CA ASP A 134 22.31 -16.85 -12.30
C ASP A 134 22.23 -15.31 -12.35
N LEU A 135 21.35 -14.79 -13.22
CA LEU A 135 21.09 -13.36 -13.32
C LEU A 135 19.61 -13.06 -13.11
N THR A 136 19.31 -12.14 -12.20
CA THR A 136 17.96 -11.61 -11.99
C THR A 136 17.95 -10.10 -12.20
N LEU A 137 17.08 -9.63 -13.07
CA LEU A 137 16.85 -8.20 -13.36
C LEU A 137 15.40 -7.88 -12.99
N SER A 138 15.18 -7.03 -11.99
CA SER A 138 13.84 -6.64 -11.53
C SER A 138 13.68 -5.11 -11.53
N PHE A 139 12.59 -4.64 -12.15
CA PHE A 139 12.24 -3.21 -12.27
C PHE A 139 13.33 -2.37 -12.96
N CYS A 140 14.07 -2.98 -13.89
CA CYS A 140 15.11 -2.31 -14.67
C CYS A 140 14.50 -1.63 -15.91
N SER A 141 14.16 -0.34 -15.79
CA SER A 141 13.53 0.42 -16.88
C SER A 141 14.50 0.87 -17.97
N CYS A 142 15.80 0.97 -17.65
CA CYS A 142 16.86 1.42 -18.56
C CYS A 142 17.54 0.28 -19.35
N ILE A 143 16.99 -0.94 -19.32
CA ILE A 143 17.52 -2.09 -20.06
C ILE A 143 16.55 -2.45 -21.18
N ASP A 144 17.04 -2.44 -22.41
CA ASP A 144 16.31 -2.83 -23.63
C ASP A 144 16.96 -4.04 -24.33
N ASP A 145 16.51 -4.34 -25.55
CA ASP A 145 17.03 -5.45 -26.36
C ASP A 145 18.55 -5.36 -26.64
N SER A 146 19.10 -4.16 -26.71
CA SER A 146 20.54 -3.95 -26.86
C SER A 146 21.28 -4.39 -25.61
N GLY A 147 20.70 -4.11 -24.43
CA GLY A 147 21.18 -4.61 -23.15
C GLY A 147 21.16 -6.14 -23.08
N LEU A 148 20.03 -6.76 -23.45
CA LEU A 148 19.91 -8.23 -23.46
C LEU A 148 20.90 -8.90 -24.42
N ARG A 149 21.27 -8.24 -25.53
CA ARG A 149 22.29 -8.76 -26.44
C ARG A 149 23.65 -8.95 -25.76
N PHE A 150 23.99 -8.13 -24.76
CA PHE A 150 25.23 -8.30 -24.01
C PHE A 150 25.22 -9.55 -23.12
N LEU A 151 24.05 -10.12 -22.82
CA LEU A 151 23.98 -11.40 -22.11
C LEU A 151 24.58 -12.55 -22.92
N ALA A 152 24.72 -12.41 -24.24
CA ALA A 152 25.38 -13.38 -25.11
C ALA A 152 26.84 -13.67 -24.72
N SER A 153 27.47 -12.76 -23.98
CA SER A 153 28.83 -12.90 -23.47
C SER A 153 28.92 -13.89 -22.28
N PHE A 154 27.82 -14.10 -21.54
CA PHE A 154 27.79 -15.04 -20.41
C PHE A 154 27.71 -16.49 -20.89
N LYS A 155 28.85 -17.16 -21.02
CA LYS A 155 28.93 -18.54 -21.52
C LYS A 155 28.43 -19.60 -20.54
N LYS A 156 28.31 -19.27 -19.25
CA LYS A 156 27.89 -20.17 -18.18
C LYS A 156 26.48 -19.87 -17.64
N LEU A 157 25.75 -18.94 -18.24
CA LEU A 157 24.42 -18.56 -17.76
C LEU A 157 23.44 -19.74 -17.88
N MET A 158 22.91 -20.18 -16.75
CA MET A 158 21.95 -21.29 -16.62
C MET A 158 20.56 -20.79 -16.21
N SER A 159 20.48 -19.73 -15.39
CA SER A 159 19.23 -19.15 -14.94
C SER A 159 19.14 -17.66 -15.27
N LEU A 160 18.05 -17.27 -15.92
CA LEU A 160 17.74 -15.87 -16.21
C LEU A 160 16.32 -15.54 -15.72
N ARG A 161 16.20 -14.53 -14.85
CA ARG A 161 14.91 -13.98 -14.43
C ARG A 161 14.79 -12.52 -14.82
N LEU A 162 13.74 -12.21 -15.57
CA LEU A 162 13.41 -10.87 -16.04
C LEU A 162 12.05 -10.47 -15.46
N ASN A 163 12.06 -9.56 -14.48
CA ASN A 163 10.87 -9.13 -13.76
C ASN A 163 10.60 -7.65 -14.03
N THR A 164 9.52 -7.35 -14.75
CA THR A 164 9.06 -5.99 -15.04
C THR A 164 10.14 -5.17 -15.76
N LEU A 165 10.56 -5.64 -16.93
CA LEU A 165 11.41 -4.89 -17.86
C LEU A 165 10.54 -4.32 -18.99
N PRO A 166 10.13 -3.04 -18.95
CA PRO A 166 9.16 -2.47 -19.90
C PRO A 166 9.73 -2.18 -21.30
N ALA A 167 11.05 -2.23 -21.47
CA ALA A 167 11.72 -1.88 -22.73
C ALA A 167 12.21 -3.08 -23.56
N ILE A 168 12.21 -4.30 -23.01
CA ILE A 168 12.62 -5.50 -23.74
C ILE A 168 11.49 -6.03 -24.61
N THR A 169 11.82 -6.62 -25.76
CA THR A 169 10.88 -7.26 -26.69
C THR A 169 11.30 -8.69 -26.99
N SER A 170 10.51 -9.40 -27.80
CA SER A 170 10.86 -10.76 -28.24
C SER A 170 12.20 -10.83 -28.99
N SER A 171 12.65 -9.75 -29.64
CA SER A 171 13.94 -9.71 -30.36
C SER A 171 15.14 -9.82 -29.40
N GLY A 172 15.06 -9.14 -28.26
CA GLY A 172 16.04 -9.26 -27.19
C GLY A 172 16.10 -10.68 -26.62
N LEU A 173 14.93 -11.28 -26.35
CA LEU A 173 14.86 -12.67 -25.87
C LEU A 173 15.34 -13.68 -26.90
N PHE A 174 15.01 -13.51 -28.18
CA PHE A 174 15.54 -14.36 -29.24
C PHE A 174 17.07 -14.32 -29.29
N SER A 175 17.65 -13.12 -29.11
CA SER A 175 19.11 -12.97 -29.02
C SER A 175 19.70 -13.75 -27.83
N VAL A 176 19.03 -13.71 -26.67
CA VAL A 176 19.42 -14.50 -25.49
C VAL A 176 19.31 -16.00 -25.78
N ALA A 177 18.20 -16.46 -26.38
CA ALA A 177 17.96 -17.86 -26.70
C ALA A 177 19.01 -18.43 -27.68
N VAL A 178 19.41 -17.65 -28.69
CA VAL A 178 20.46 -18.04 -29.65
C VAL A 178 21.83 -18.17 -29.00
N CYS A 179 22.15 -17.29 -28.04
CA CYS A 179 23.48 -17.21 -27.47
C CYS A 179 23.68 -18.05 -26.19
N CYS A 180 22.66 -18.18 -25.35
CA CYS A 180 22.70 -18.85 -24.05
C CYS A 180 22.18 -20.29 -24.15
N LYS A 181 22.89 -21.14 -24.90
CA LYS A 181 22.47 -22.54 -25.16
C LYS A 181 22.44 -23.45 -23.93
N GLY A 182 23.06 -23.01 -22.83
CA GLY A 182 23.08 -23.73 -21.54
C GLY A 182 21.97 -23.31 -20.59
N LEU A 183 21.04 -22.45 -21.02
CA LEU A 183 19.96 -21.96 -20.17
C LEU A 183 19.02 -23.11 -19.80
N SER A 184 18.91 -23.39 -18.51
CA SER A 184 18.03 -24.40 -17.92
C SER A 184 16.81 -23.79 -17.24
N ALA A 185 16.87 -22.53 -16.80
CA ALA A 185 15.74 -21.84 -16.17
C ALA A 185 15.52 -20.43 -16.76
N LEU A 186 14.29 -20.15 -17.19
CA LEU A 186 13.88 -18.84 -17.71
C LEU A 186 12.59 -18.39 -17.04
N HIS A 187 12.64 -17.23 -16.37
CA HIS A 187 11.47 -16.60 -15.77
C HIS A 187 11.22 -15.24 -16.43
N LEU A 188 10.00 -15.05 -16.93
CA LEU A 188 9.50 -13.82 -17.50
C LEU A 188 8.30 -13.37 -16.68
N ILE A 189 8.43 -12.27 -15.95
CA ILE A 189 7.37 -11.74 -15.08
C ILE A 189 7.05 -10.31 -15.52
N SER A 190 5.83 -10.04 -15.93
CA SER A 190 5.34 -8.71 -16.35
C SER A 190 6.19 -8.04 -17.47
N CYS A 191 6.65 -8.82 -18.44
CA CYS A 191 7.40 -8.33 -19.61
C CYS A 191 6.48 -8.06 -20.79
N GLU A 192 5.77 -6.94 -20.75
CA GLU A 192 4.58 -6.68 -21.59
C GLU A 192 4.80 -6.60 -23.10
N LYS A 193 6.01 -6.25 -23.56
CA LYS A 193 6.33 -6.12 -24.99
C LYS A 193 6.82 -7.42 -25.64
N VAL A 194 7.02 -8.48 -24.85
CA VAL A 194 7.36 -9.82 -25.35
C VAL A 194 6.09 -10.53 -25.80
N GLY A 195 6.02 -10.93 -27.07
CA GLY A 195 4.80 -11.49 -27.64
C GLY A 195 4.93 -12.20 -28.99
N SER A 196 6.14 -12.65 -29.37
CA SER A 196 6.29 -13.54 -30.53
C SER A 196 6.77 -14.90 -30.04
N VAL A 197 6.43 -15.95 -30.76
CA VAL A 197 6.78 -17.34 -30.39
C VAL A 197 8.12 -17.81 -30.93
N GLU A 198 8.81 -17.02 -31.76
CA GLU A 198 10.07 -17.43 -32.42
C GLU A 198 11.16 -17.87 -31.43
N TRP A 199 11.25 -17.20 -30.28
CA TRP A 199 12.21 -17.57 -29.23
C TRP A 199 11.78 -18.84 -28.48
N LEU A 200 10.47 -19.09 -28.31
CA LEU A 200 9.93 -20.33 -27.76
C LEU A 200 10.22 -21.51 -28.69
N GLU A 201 9.96 -21.35 -29.99
CA GLU A 201 10.29 -22.36 -31.00
C GLU A 201 11.78 -22.70 -30.97
N TYR A 202 12.63 -21.67 -30.86
CA TYR A 202 14.08 -21.84 -30.84
C TYR A 202 14.56 -22.53 -29.55
N LEU A 203 14.09 -22.11 -28.37
CA LEU A 203 14.40 -22.77 -27.10
C LEU A 203 13.94 -24.23 -27.09
N GLY A 204 12.77 -24.50 -27.66
CA GLY A 204 12.29 -25.86 -27.89
C GLY A 204 13.27 -26.67 -28.71
N ARG A 205 13.75 -26.14 -29.85
CA ARG A 205 14.75 -26.85 -30.68
C ARG A 205 16.07 -27.12 -29.95
N ILE A 206 16.50 -26.25 -29.04
CA ILE A 206 17.70 -26.48 -28.22
C ILE A 206 17.47 -27.59 -27.19
N GLY A 207 16.29 -27.59 -26.56
CA GLY A 207 15.91 -28.58 -25.55
C GLY A 207 16.80 -28.58 -24.30
N SER A 208 17.33 -27.42 -23.92
CA SER A 208 18.13 -27.25 -22.69
C SER A 208 17.30 -26.90 -21.46
N LEU A 209 16.09 -26.38 -21.65
CA LEU A 209 15.30 -25.78 -20.58
C LEU A 209 14.59 -26.83 -19.72
N GLU A 210 14.73 -26.68 -18.40
CA GLU A 210 14.12 -27.51 -17.36
C GLU A 210 13.00 -26.76 -16.61
N GLU A 211 13.11 -25.43 -16.49
CA GLU A 211 12.11 -24.56 -15.84
C GLU A 211 11.74 -23.37 -16.75
N LEU A 212 10.45 -23.21 -17.02
CA LEU A 212 9.89 -22.05 -17.71
C LEU A 212 8.74 -21.46 -16.90
N VAL A 213 8.89 -20.19 -16.52
CA VAL A 213 7.87 -19.43 -15.79
C VAL A 213 7.51 -18.18 -16.57
N ILE A 214 6.24 -18.03 -16.94
CA ILE A 214 5.70 -16.89 -17.67
C ILE A 214 4.51 -16.34 -16.89
N ILE A 215 4.67 -15.17 -16.28
CA ILE A 215 3.66 -14.53 -15.44
C ILE A 215 3.36 -13.14 -15.99
N ASN A 216 2.09 -12.85 -16.25
CA ASN A 216 1.58 -11.54 -16.64
C ASN A 216 2.28 -10.92 -17.87
N CYS A 217 2.67 -11.74 -18.84
CA CYS A 217 3.18 -11.27 -20.14
C CYS A 217 2.01 -11.09 -21.12
N LYS A 218 1.45 -9.87 -21.18
CA LYS A 218 0.19 -9.54 -21.89
C LYS A 218 0.07 -9.99 -23.36
N ARG A 219 1.19 -10.18 -24.07
CA ARG A 219 1.20 -10.57 -25.49
C ARG A 219 1.56 -12.05 -25.71
N ILE A 220 1.67 -12.84 -24.63
CA ILE A 220 1.77 -14.29 -24.70
C ILE A 220 0.44 -14.85 -24.22
N ASP A 221 -0.20 -15.68 -25.04
CA ASP A 221 -1.46 -16.31 -24.70
C ASP A 221 -1.35 -17.84 -24.59
N GLN A 222 -2.48 -18.50 -24.35
CA GLN A 222 -2.54 -19.96 -24.22
C GLN A 222 -2.31 -20.71 -25.54
N PHE A 223 -2.51 -20.07 -26.69
CA PHE A 223 -2.31 -20.68 -28.01
C PHE A 223 -0.83 -20.69 -28.40
N ASP A 224 -0.04 -19.76 -27.86
CA ASP A 224 1.42 -19.77 -27.99
C ASP A 224 2.07 -21.03 -27.37
N LEU A 225 1.34 -21.75 -26.48
CA LEU A 225 1.76 -23.04 -25.92
C LEU A 225 1.73 -24.19 -26.92
N LEU A 226 1.07 -24.02 -28.08
CA LEU A 226 1.02 -25.02 -29.15
C LEU A 226 2.39 -25.28 -29.79
N VAL A 227 3.38 -24.43 -29.48
CA VAL A 227 4.78 -24.54 -29.92
C VAL A 227 5.57 -25.62 -29.16
N PHE A 228 5.04 -26.15 -28.06
CA PHE A 228 5.72 -27.18 -27.27
C PHE A 228 5.69 -28.56 -27.96
N GLY A 229 6.63 -28.76 -28.88
CA GLY A 229 6.89 -30.05 -29.55
C GLY A 229 7.94 -30.93 -28.83
N PRO A 230 8.49 -31.95 -29.53
CA PRO A 230 9.48 -32.92 -29.00
C PRO A 230 10.76 -32.34 -28.40
N GLY A 231 11.05 -31.07 -28.66
CA GLY A 231 12.22 -30.39 -28.12
C GLY A 231 12.16 -30.10 -26.61
N TRP A 232 10.98 -30.14 -26.00
CA TRP A 232 10.76 -29.75 -24.60
C TRP A 232 10.83 -30.91 -23.60
N MET A 233 11.40 -32.06 -23.98
CA MET A 233 11.42 -33.28 -23.16
C MET A 233 12.15 -33.15 -21.81
N LYS A 234 13.02 -32.14 -21.63
CA LYS A 234 13.71 -31.87 -20.36
C LYS A 234 12.92 -30.98 -19.40
N LEU A 235 11.82 -30.39 -19.86
CA LEU A 235 11.03 -29.46 -19.07
C LEU A 235 10.38 -30.21 -17.89
N GLN A 236 10.77 -29.83 -16.68
CA GLN A 236 10.26 -30.40 -15.43
C GLN A 236 9.25 -29.47 -14.75
N LYS A 237 9.39 -28.16 -14.93
CA LYS A 237 8.48 -27.15 -14.37
C LYS A 237 7.99 -26.18 -15.44
N PHE A 238 6.67 -26.03 -15.52
CA PHE A 238 6.02 -25.06 -16.38
C PHE A 238 4.95 -24.28 -15.62
N GLU A 239 5.08 -22.94 -15.65
CA GLU A 239 4.12 -22.04 -15.02
C GLU A 239 3.68 -20.96 -16.01
N LEU A 240 2.37 -20.88 -16.24
CA LEU A 240 1.75 -19.81 -17.01
C LEU A 240 0.63 -19.16 -16.20
N GLN A 241 0.76 -17.85 -15.97
CA GLN A 241 -0.28 -17.04 -15.34
C GLN A 241 -0.54 -15.76 -16.15
N ILE A 242 -1.77 -15.52 -16.59
CA ILE A 242 -2.13 -14.35 -17.41
C ILE A 242 -3.17 -13.51 -16.66
N TRP A 243 -2.90 -12.22 -16.43
CA TRP A 243 -3.84 -11.34 -15.73
C TRP A 243 -4.65 -10.56 -16.77
N GLY A 244 -5.74 -11.14 -17.26
CA GLY A 244 -6.67 -10.49 -18.20
C GLY A 244 -8.07 -10.35 -17.60
N SER A 245 -8.76 -9.25 -17.92
CA SER A 245 -10.18 -9.07 -17.60
C SER A 245 -11.00 -10.23 -18.17
N PRO A 246 -11.92 -10.86 -17.42
CA PRO A 246 -12.75 -11.98 -17.90
C PRO A 246 -13.74 -11.62 -19.02
N ASN A 247 -13.64 -10.43 -19.62
CA ASN A 247 -14.62 -9.84 -20.54
C ASN A 247 -14.06 -9.38 -21.90
N VAL A 248 -12.85 -9.77 -22.30
CA VAL A 248 -12.37 -9.47 -23.67
C VAL A 248 -12.40 -10.73 -24.51
N PHE A 249 -13.57 -11.03 -25.09
CA PHE A 249 -13.63 -11.79 -26.34
C PHE A 249 -12.90 -10.94 -27.39
N HIS A 250 -11.60 -11.18 -27.59
CA HIS A 250 -10.98 -10.80 -28.85
C HIS A 250 -11.45 -11.82 -29.89
N PRO A 251 -12.16 -11.42 -30.96
CA PRO A 251 -12.45 -12.29 -32.08
C PRO A 251 -11.15 -12.50 -32.86
N HIS A 252 -10.25 -13.34 -32.34
CA HIS A 252 -9.28 -13.99 -33.20
C HIS A 252 -10.03 -15.05 -34.00
N ASP A 253 -10.01 -14.84 -35.30
CA ASP A 253 -10.67 -15.61 -36.35
C ASP A 253 -10.51 -17.13 -36.12
N TRP A 254 -11.59 -17.79 -35.68
CA TRP A 254 -11.65 -19.25 -35.48
C TRP A 254 -11.38 -20.05 -36.77
N SER A 255 -11.35 -19.39 -37.94
CA SER A 255 -11.00 -20.02 -39.21
C SER A 255 -9.53 -20.48 -39.29
N TYR A 256 -8.62 -19.94 -38.46
CA TYR A 256 -7.21 -20.40 -38.44
C TYR A 256 -7.04 -21.76 -37.74
N VAL A 257 -7.96 -22.13 -36.84
CA VAL A 257 -7.92 -23.38 -36.09
C VAL A 257 -8.73 -24.49 -36.78
N ALA A 258 -9.84 -24.13 -37.45
CA ALA A 258 -10.71 -25.08 -38.14
C ALA A 258 -10.09 -25.75 -39.38
N HIS A 259 -8.96 -25.24 -39.89
CA HIS A 259 -8.26 -25.79 -41.07
C HIS A 259 -6.86 -26.36 -40.76
N ASN A 260 -6.41 -26.27 -39.52
CA ASN A 260 -5.11 -26.78 -39.12
C ASN A 260 -5.24 -28.16 -38.48
N ASN A 261 -5.02 -29.18 -39.31
CA ASN A 261 -4.96 -30.59 -38.95
C ASN A 261 -3.68 -30.93 -38.15
N TYR A 262 -3.20 -30.03 -37.28
CA TYR A 262 -2.02 -30.30 -36.47
C TYR A 262 -2.35 -31.41 -35.48
N ARG A 263 -1.79 -32.59 -35.73
CA ARG A 263 -1.49 -33.55 -34.67
C ARG A 263 -0.64 -32.83 -33.63
N TYR A 264 -1.26 -32.37 -32.57
CA TYR A 264 -0.58 -31.74 -31.44
C TYR A 264 0.27 -32.79 -30.72
N ASP A 265 1.56 -32.81 -31.02
CA ASP A 265 2.51 -33.75 -30.41
C ASP A 265 3.23 -33.08 -29.24
N PHE A 266 2.43 -32.71 -28.23
CA PHE A 266 2.96 -32.20 -26.97
C PHE A 266 3.76 -33.30 -26.27
N CYS A 267 5.06 -33.08 -26.11
CA CYS A 267 6.02 -34.09 -25.65
C CYS A 267 6.79 -33.58 -24.42
N CYS A 268 6.07 -33.43 -23.30
CA CYS A 268 6.66 -33.11 -22.00
C CYS A 268 6.37 -34.24 -21.00
N GLU A 269 6.77 -35.47 -21.34
CA GLU A 269 6.48 -36.63 -20.49
C GLU A 269 7.12 -36.52 -19.10
N GLY A 270 8.27 -35.83 -19.00
CA GLY A 270 9.02 -35.57 -17.76
C GLY A 270 8.55 -34.35 -16.96
N LEU A 271 7.42 -33.73 -17.31
CA LEU A 271 6.88 -32.59 -16.58
C LEU A 271 6.38 -33.04 -15.21
N LYS A 272 6.93 -32.44 -14.14
CA LYS A 272 6.60 -32.75 -12.74
C LYS A 272 5.73 -31.68 -12.08
N ASP A 273 5.91 -30.42 -12.47
CA ASP A 273 5.19 -29.27 -11.87
C ASP A 273 4.53 -28.44 -12.98
N LEU A 274 3.20 -28.42 -12.98
CA LEU A 274 2.39 -27.67 -13.92
C LEU A 274 1.48 -26.71 -13.17
N THR A 275 1.69 -25.41 -13.38
CA THR A 275 0.83 -24.35 -12.85
C THR A 275 0.23 -23.55 -13.99
N LEU A 276 -1.09 -23.57 -14.10
CA LEU A 276 -1.84 -22.78 -15.07
C LEU A 276 -2.87 -21.95 -14.31
N ALA A 277 -2.77 -20.63 -14.38
CA ALA A 277 -3.63 -19.76 -13.61
C ALA A 277 -4.21 -18.59 -14.44
N ARG A 278 -5.49 -18.27 -14.20
CA ARG A 278 -6.22 -17.16 -14.84
C ARG A 278 -6.25 -17.28 -16.37
N LEU A 279 -6.55 -18.47 -16.88
CA LEU A 279 -6.67 -18.77 -18.31
C LEU A 279 -8.13 -19.02 -18.69
N THR A 280 -8.50 -18.83 -19.95
CA THR A 280 -9.82 -19.16 -20.49
C THR A 280 -9.70 -20.28 -21.50
N ALA A 281 -9.87 -21.53 -21.06
CA ALA A 281 -9.91 -22.67 -21.96
C ALA A 281 -11.18 -22.61 -22.82
N ALA A 282 -11.05 -22.77 -24.14
CA ALA A 282 -12.20 -23.00 -25.00
C ALA A 282 -12.65 -24.46 -24.83
N PRO A 283 -13.97 -24.74 -24.81
CA PRO A 283 -14.45 -26.12 -24.88
C PRO A 283 -13.86 -26.75 -26.13
N GLU A 284 -13.20 -27.91 -25.96
CA GLU A 284 -12.54 -28.75 -26.99
C GLU A 284 -11.06 -28.44 -27.36
N ILE A 285 -10.47 -27.29 -27.02
CA ILE A 285 -9.09 -26.96 -27.43
C ILE A 285 -8.20 -26.60 -26.23
N GLY A 286 -7.15 -27.41 -25.98
CA GLY A 286 -5.95 -26.99 -25.23
C GLY A 286 -5.49 -27.95 -24.13
N LEU A 287 -6.21 -28.02 -23.01
CA LEU A 287 -5.69 -28.67 -21.80
C LEU A 287 -5.70 -30.19 -21.86
N ARG A 288 -6.74 -30.81 -22.43
CA ARG A 288 -6.85 -32.27 -22.49
C ARG A 288 -5.66 -32.92 -23.20
N CYS A 289 -5.21 -32.32 -24.31
CA CYS A 289 -4.06 -32.82 -25.07
C CYS A 289 -2.77 -32.71 -24.25
N LEU A 290 -2.54 -31.55 -23.63
CA LEU A 290 -1.38 -31.28 -22.77
C LEU A 290 -1.33 -32.21 -21.55
N LEU A 291 -2.44 -32.28 -20.81
CA LEU A 291 -2.57 -33.07 -19.59
C LEU A 291 -2.51 -34.58 -19.86
N SER A 292 -3.01 -35.04 -21.01
CA SER A 292 -2.95 -36.46 -21.37
C SER A 292 -1.52 -37.01 -21.51
N LYS A 293 -0.53 -36.13 -21.75
CA LYS A 293 0.86 -36.48 -22.06
C LYS A 293 1.81 -36.34 -20.87
N CYS A 294 1.41 -35.64 -19.79
CA CYS A 294 2.23 -35.39 -18.61
C CYS A 294 2.20 -36.58 -17.62
N LYS A 295 2.96 -37.65 -17.92
CA LYS A 295 2.92 -38.90 -17.13
C LYS A 295 3.64 -38.81 -15.78
N GLU A 296 4.65 -37.95 -15.67
CA GLU A 296 5.45 -37.79 -14.45
C GLU A 296 4.93 -36.70 -13.50
N LEU A 297 3.72 -36.19 -13.73
CA LEU A 297 3.19 -35.05 -12.98
C LEU A 297 3.10 -35.34 -11.47
N GLU A 298 3.75 -34.50 -10.68
CA GLU A 298 3.74 -34.53 -9.22
C GLU A 298 2.93 -33.38 -8.60
N ARG A 299 2.86 -32.23 -9.26
CA ARG A 299 2.06 -31.08 -8.84
C ARG A 299 1.27 -30.50 -10.02
N LEU A 300 -0.03 -30.32 -9.79
CA LEU A 300 -0.95 -29.68 -10.71
C LEU A 300 -1.67 -28.55 -9.98
N ASN A 301 -1.50 -27.33 -10.47
CA ASN A 301 -2.21 -26.15 -9.99
C ASN A 301 -3.01 -25.54 -11.15
N LEU A 302 -4.34 -25.57 -11.03
CA LEU A 302 -5.27 -24.99 -12.00
C LEU A 302 -6.14 -23.94 -11.30
N ASN A 303 -5.62 -22.72 -11.18
CA ASN A 303 -6.27 -21.66 -10.41
C ASN A 303 -6.99 -20.64 -11.29
N CYS A 304 -8.31 -20.45 -11.11
CA CYS A 304 -9.14 -19.55 -11.93
C CYS A 304 -9.02 -19.85 -13.43
N VAL A 305 -8.97 -21.13 -13.81
CA VAL A 305 -9.02 -21.54 -15.21
C VAL A 305 -10.49 -21.69 -15.60
N MET A 306 -10.97 -20.80 -16.47
CA MET A 306 -12.34 -20.81 -16.98
C MET A 306 -12.49 -21.84 -18.09
N GLY A 307 -13.62 -22.55 -18.18
CA GLY A 307 -13.90 -23.54 -19.22
C GLY A 307 -13.29 -24.93 -18.99
N LEU A 308 -12.90 -25.26 -17.75
CA LEU A 308 -12.50 -26.62 -17.35
C LEU A 308 -13.72 -27.53 -17.24
N GLU A 309 -13.73 -28.67 -17.93
CA GLU A 309 -14.80 -29.67 -17.81
C GLU A 309 -14.35 -30.92 -17.06
N ASP A 310 -15.31 -31.70 -16.54
CA ASP A 310 -15.02 -32.98 -15.86
C ASP A 310 -14.18 -33.93 -16.72
N ASN A 311 -14.39 -33.93 -18.04
CA ASN A 311 -13.63 -34.76 -18.98
C ASN A 311 -12.12 -34.43 -19.00
N ASP A 312 -11.73 -33.19 -18.71
CA ASP A 312 -10.33 -32.78 -18.65
C ASP A 312 -9.66 -33.37 -17.41
N MET A 313 -10.35 -33.27 -16.26
CA MET A 313 -9.89 -33.88 -15.01
C MET A 313 -9.90 -35.41 -15.06
N VAL A 314 -10.87 -36.02 -15.74
CA VAL A 314 -10.88 -37.47 -16.02
C VAL A 314 -9.64 -37.87 -16.83
N THR A 315 -9.21 -37.04 -17.77
CA THR A 315 -8.01 -37.28 -18.58
C THR A 315 -6.75 -37.17 -17.72
N VAL A 316 -6.61 -36.11 -16.91
CA VAL A 316 -5.53 -35.96 -15.92
C VAL A 316 -5.44 -37.20 -15.04
N ALA A 317 -6.58 -37.61 -14.48
CA ALA A 317 -6.66 -38.72 -13.56
C ALA A 317 -6.27 -40.05 -14.22
N SER A 318 -6.54 -40.20 -15.52
CA SER A 318 -6.19 -41.40 -16.29
C SER A 318 -4.72 -41.45 -16.71
N SER A 319 -4.09 -40.29 -16.92
CA SER A 319 -2.71 -40.18 -17.43
C SER A 319 -1.65 -40.12 -16.32
N CYS A 320 -2.00 -39.59 -15.15
CA CYS A 320 -1.06 -39.37 -14.05
C CYS A 320 -1.17 -40.51 -13.02
N SER A 321 -0.21 -41.42 -12.99
CA SER A 321 -0.18 -42.57 -12.05
C SER A 321 0.73 -42.38 -10.82
N ASN A 322 1.44 -41.25 -10.78
CA ASN A 322 2.41 -40.91 -9.73
C ASN A 322 1.76 -40.17 -8.55
N ARG A 323 2.59 -39.82 -7.54
CA ARG A 323 2.14 -39.02 -6.39
C ARG A 323 1.81 -37.62 -6.87
N ILE A 324 0.53 -37.28 -6.94
CA ILE A 324 0.07 -35.96 -7.40
C ILE A 324 -0.36 -35.13 -6.19
N SER A 325 -0.06 -33.83 -6.25
CA SER A 325 -0.65 -32.76 -5.47
C SER A 325 -1.54 -31.95 -6.39
N ILE A 326 -2.81 -31.77 -6.06
CA ILE A 326 -3.76 -31.02 -6.88
C ILE A 326 -4.23 -29.79 -6.11
N SER A 327 -4.12 -28.61 -6.74
CA SER A 327 -4.68 -27.35 -6.24
C SER A 327 -5.61 -26.77 -7.29
N LEU A 328 -6.88 -26.55 -6.92
CA LEU A 328 -7.92 -26.00 -7.79
C LEU A 328 -8.58 -24.80 -7.10
N LEU A 329 -8.51 -23.64 -7.76
CA LEU A 329 -9.27 -22.44 -7.40
C LEU A 329 -10.42 -22.26 -8.38
N LEU A 330 -11.64 -22.54 -7.93
CA LEU A 330 -12.83 -22.61 -8.77
C LEU A 330 -13.74 -21.41 -8.53
N SER A 331 -14.27 -20.85 -9.62
CA SER A 331 -15.30 -19.79 -9.61
C SER A 331 -16.56 -20.29 -10.34
N PRO A 332 -17.77 -19.92 -9.89
CA PRO A 332 -19.00 -20.21 -10.61
C PRO A 332 -18.97 -19.56 -12.01
N GLU A 333 -19.31 -20.34 -13.02
CA GLU A 333 -19.48 -19.89 -14.40
C GLU A 333 -20.97 -19.82 -14.76
N TYR A 334 -21.34 -18.96 -15.71
CA TYR A 334 -22.71 -18.86 -16.19
C TYR A 334 -23.02 -20.01 -17.16
N CYS A 335 -23.71 -21.03 -16.68
CA CYS A 335 -24.15 -22.16 -17.49
C CYS A 335 -25.65 -22.02 -17.79
N GLY A 336 -25.98 -21.27 -18.84
CA GLY A 336 -27.29 -21.28 -19.51
C GLY A 336 -28.48 -21.26 -18.56
N TYR A 337 -28.57 -20.22 -17.70
CA TYR A 337 -29.59 -19.94 -16.66
C TYR A 337 -29.20 -20.25 -15.21
N VAL A 338 -28.05 -20.88 -14.94
CA VAL A 338 -27.61 -21.30 -13.59
C VAL A 338 -26.12 -21.00 -13.40
N TYR A 339 -25.71 -20.50 -12.23
CA TYR A 339 -24.29 -20.25 -11.92
C TYR A 339 -23.69 -21.49 -11.25
N ARG A 340 -22.85 -22.27 -11.94
CA ARG A 340 -22.21 -23.46 -11.36
C ARG A 340 -20.71 -23.48 -11.62
N THR A 341 -19.95 -24.08 -10.70
CA THR A 341 -18.56 -24.46 -11.03
C THR A 341 -18.59 -25.51 -12.14
N ALA A 342 -17.70 -25.38 -13.12
CA ALA A 342 -17.69 -26.27 -14.28
C ALA A 342 -17.31 -27.74 -13.95
N LEU A 343 -16.63 -27.96 -12.82
CA LEU A 343 -16.33 -29.29 -12.29
C LEU A 343 -17.42 -29.80 -11.34
N THR A 344 -17.74 -31.09 -11.45
CA THR A 344 -18.75 -31.78 -10.65
C THR A 344 -18.17 -32.99 -9.90
N ASP A 345 -19.01 -33.71 -9.16
CA ASP A 345 -18.63 -34.95 -8.48
C ASP A 345 -17.97 -35.98 -9.41
N ASP A 346 -18.19 -35.92 -10.72
CA ASP A 346 -17.56 -36.83 -11.67
C ASP A 346 -16.05 -36.61 -11.75
N THR A 347 -15.56 -35.37 -11.60
CA THR A 347 -14.14 -35.08 -11.37
C THR A 347 -13.62 -35.75 -10.10
N LEU A 348 -14.32 -35.59 -8.98
CA LEU A 348 -13.88 -36.14 -7.69
C LEU A 348 -13.85 -37.68 -7.72
N LYS A 349 -14.86 -38.31 -8.32
CA LYS A 349 -14.90 -39.76 -8.53
C LYS A 349 -13.76 -40.23 -9.44
N ALA A 350 -13.46 -39.49 -10.50
CA ALA A 350 -12.37 -39.85 -11.40
C ALA A 350 -11.01 -39.81 -10.68
N LEU A 351 -10.75 -38.76 -9.89
CA LEU A 351 -9.56 -38.65 -9.05
C LEU A 351 -9.50 -39.76 -8.00
N ALA A 352 -10.62 -40.04 -7.31
CA ALA A 352 -10.72 -41.09 -6.30
C ALA A 352 -10.39 -42.48 -6.85
N VAL A 353 -10.86 -42.80 -8.07
CA VAL A 353 -10.67 -44.12 -8.69
C VAL A 353 -9.31 -44.25 -9.38
N LYS A 354 -8.84 -43.20 -10.06
CA LYS A 354 -7.69 -43.29 -10.97
C LYS A 354 -6.39 -42.71 -10.39
N CYS A 355 -6.43 -41.94 -9.29
CA CYS A 355 -5.25 -41.39 -8.62
C CYS A 355 -5.02 -42.00 -7.21
N PRO A 356 -4.63 -43.28 -7.10
CA PRO A 356 -4.50 -43.97 -5.81
C PRO A 356 -3.33 -43.45 -4.93
N ARG A 357 -2.48 -42.56 -5.47
CA ARG A 357 -1.33 -41.96 -4.78
C ARG A 357 -1.50 -40.47 -4.50
N LEU A 358 -2.71 -39.93 -4.66
CA LEU A 358 -3.03 -38.52 -4.36
C LEU A 358 -2.80 -38.25 -2.86
N GLN A 359 -1.88 -37.35 -2.54
CA GLN A 359 -1.47 -37.04 -1.16
C GLN A 359 -1.86 -35.64 -0.69
N SER A 360 -1.93 -34.66 -1.60
CA SER A 360 -2.27 -33.29 -1.26
C SER A 360 -3.37 -32.78 -2.18
N VAL A 361 -4.44 -32.27 -1.58
CA VAL A 361 -5.61 -31.74 -2.29
C VAL A 361 -5.97 -30.39 -1.69
N GLU A 362 -5.99 -29.37 -2.54
CA GLU A 362 -6.46 -28.03 -2.22
C GLU A 362 -7.63 -27.69 -3.14
N LEU A 363 -8.78 -27.40 -2.55
CA LEU A 363 -9.97 -26.92 -3.24
C LEU A 363 -10.42 -25.61 -2.61
N ALA A 364 -10.45 -24.55 -3.40
CA ALA A 364 -10.87 -23.23 -2.96
C ALA A 364 -11.94 -22.67 -3.89
N PHE A 365 -13.01 -22.12 -3.29
CA PHE A 365 -14.19 -21.64 -4.03
C PHE A 365 -14.33 -20.13 -3.91
N TRP A 366 -14.36 -19.41 -5.04
CA TRP A 366 -14.47 -17.96 -5.10
C TRP A 366 -15.82 -17.51 -5.64
N GLY A 367 -16.35 -16.38 -5.14
CA GLY A 367 -17.64 -15.85 -5.60
C GLY A 367 -18.88 -16.62 -5.10
N VAL A 368 -18.70 -17.65 -4.28
CA VAL A 368 -19.81 -18.44 -3.71
C VAL A 368 -20.31 -17.78 -2.41
N SER A 369 -21.57 -17.36 -2.42
CA SER A 369 -22.29 -16.86 -1.22
C SER A 369 -23.00 -18.02 -0.51
N PRO A 370 -23.21 -17.97 0.82
CA PRO A 370 -24.09 -18.93 1.52
C PRO A 370 -25.49 -19.03 0.90
N ASP A 371 -25.97 -17.94 0.28
CA ASP A 371 -27.30 -17.85 -0.33
C ASP A 371 -27.36 -18.45 -1.75
N TRP A 372 -26.22 -18.75 -2.38
CA TRP A 372 -26.10 -19.27 -3.75
C TRP A 372 -25.17 -20.50 -3.77
N PRO A 373 -25.62 -21.66 -3.27
CA PRO A 373 -24.78 -22.82 -2.97
C PRO A 373 -24.46 -23.71 -4.18
N GLU A 374 -24.54 -23.19 -5.41
CA GLU A 374 -24.42 -23.99 -6.63
C GLU A 374 -22.96 -24.34 -6.97
N ILE A 375 -22.24 -24.90 -6.00
CA ILE A 375 -20.98 -25.61 -6.20
C ILE A 375 -21.34 -26.93 -6.90
N GLY A 376 -20.65 -27.27 -7.99
CA GLY A 376 -20.89 -28.51 -8.75
C GLY A 376 -20.51 -29.79 -7.97
N PHE A 377 -19.75 -29.65 -6.89
CA PHE A 377 -19.42 -30.74 -5.96
C PHE A 377 -20.49 -30.90 -4.88
N THR A 378 -20.68 -32.13 -4.45
CA THR A 378 -21.46 -32.49 -3.26
C THR A 378 -20.54 -32.94 -2.12
N GLU A 379 -21.07 -32.94 -0.90
CA GLU A 379 -20.36 -33.50 0.24
C GLU A 379 -20.03 -34.99 0.03
N ASP A 380 -20.89 -35.74 -0.67
CA ASP A 380 -20.67 -37.16 -0.96
C ASP A 380 -19.50 -37.38 -1.94
N GLY A 381 -19.33 -36.50 -2.93
CA GLY A 381 -18.17 -36.51 -3.82
C GLY A 381 -16.86 -36.30 -3.08
N LEU A 382 -16.81 -35.33 -2.15
CA LEU A 382 -15.63 -35.05 -1.32
C LEU A 382 -15.33 -36.22 -0.37
N VAL A 383 -16.36 -36.79 0.26
CA VAL A 383 -16.22 -37.97 1.13
C VAL A 383 -15.66 -39.15 0.35
N ALA A 384 -16.13 -39.40 -0.87
CA ALA A 384 -15.62 -40.48 -1.72
C ALA A 384 -14.12 -40.30 -2.02
N LEU A 385 -13.66 -39.08 -2.29
CA LEU A 385 -12.25 -38.76 -2.49
C LEU A 385 -11.41 -39.03 -1.24
N ILE A 386 -11.85 -38.53 -0.08
CA ILE A 386 -11.16 -38.68 1.21
C ILE A 386 -11.00 -40.15 1.60
N GLN A 387 -12.02 -40.98 1.32
CA GLN A 387 -12.01 -42.40 1.67
C GLN A 387 -11.17 -43.25 0.71
N SER A 388 -11.03 -42.82 -0.55
CA SER A 388 -10.37 -43.62 -1.60
C SER A 388 -8.88 -43.33 -1.72
N CYS A 389 -8.43 -42.11 -1.37
CA CYS A 389 -7.04 -41.67 -1.54
C CYS A 389 -6.28 -41.56 -0.20
N PRO A 390 -4.96 -41.82 -0.17
CA PRO A 390 -4.13 -41.65 1.02
C PRO A 390 -3.74 -40.18 1.24
N ILE A 391 -4.74 -39.32 1.43
CA ILE A 391 -4.55 -37.87 1.59
C ILE A 391 -3.79 -37.57 2.89
N ARG A 392 -2.67 -36.87 2.78
CA ARG A 392 -1.83 -36.33 3.87
C ARG A 392 -2.14 -34.89 4.17
N GLU A 393 -2.43 -34.10 3.14
CA GLU A 393 -2.73 -32.68 3.24
C GLU A 393 -4.07 -32.38 2.56
N LEU A 394 -5.00 -31.79 3.29
CA LEU A 394 -6.28 -31.35 2.74
C LEU A 394 -6.53 -29.89 3.10
N MET A 395 -6.79 -29.08 2.07
CA MET A 395 -7.21 -27.69 2.23
C MET A 395 -8.55 -27.47 1.54
N LEU A 396 -9.57 -27.11 2.31
CA LEU A 396 -10.90 -26.75 1.79
C LEU A 396 -11.22 -25.32 2.20
N THR A 397 -11.33 -24.43 1.22
CA THR A 397 -11.58 -23.00 1.46
C THR A 397 -12.90 -22.56 0.85
N ARG A 398 -13.82 -22.01 1.66
CA ARG A 398 -15.18 -21.64 1.27
C ARG A 398 -16.01 -22.80 0.70
N ALA A 399 -15.68 -24.04 1.10
CA ALA A 399 -16.45 -25.22 0.76
C ALA A 399 -17.66 -25.35 1.70
N ASN A 400 -18.66 -24.46 1.53
CA ASN A 400 -19.81 -24.38 2.46
C ASN A 400 -20.67 -25.66 2.49
N ILE A 401 -20.55 -26.52 1.47
CA ILE A 401 -21.18 -27.84 1.41
C ILE A 401 -20.56 -28.87 2.37
N PHE A 402 -19.35 -28.63 2.87
CA PHE A 402 -18.61 -29.58 3.69
C PHE A 402 -18.93 -29.39 5.17
N GLY A 403 -19.63 -30.35 5.78
CA GLY A 403 -20.08 -30.30 7.17
C GLY A 403 -19.61 -31.49 8.01
N ASP A 404 -20.36 -31.80 9.07
CA ASP A 404 -19.97 -32.81 10.05
C ASP A 404 -19.95 -34.25 9.49
N LYS A 405 -20.69 -34.52 8.41
CA LYS A 405 -20.64 -35.82 7.68
C LYS A 405 -19.29 -35.97 6.98
N GLY A 406 -18.79 -34.91 6.34
CA GLY A 406 -17.42 -34.82 5.83
C GLY A 406 -16.36 -34.99 6.92
N MET A 407 -16.55 -34.34 8.08
CA MET A 407 -15.64 -34.48 9.23
C MET A 407 -15.57 -35.91 9.77
N LYS A 408 -16.69 -36.65 9.74
CA LYS A 408 -16.70 -38.08 10.06
C LYS A 408 -15.81 -38.89 9.11
N ALA A 409 -15.81 -38.58 7.81
CA ALA A 409 -14.92 -39.24 6.86
C ALA A 409 -13.44 -38.94 7.15
N LEU A 410 -13.10 -37.69 7.48
CA LEU A 410 -11.74 -37.29 7.87
C LEU A 410 -11.25 -38.00 9.12
N SER A 411 -12.12 -38.25 10.11
CA SER A 411 -11.75 -39.01 11.32
C SER A 411 -11.24 -40.43 11.02
N CYS A 412 -11.67 -41.00 9.88
CA CYS A 412 -11.27 -42.33 9.43
C CYS A 412 -10.06 -42.31 8.48
N ALA A 413 -9.57 -41.13 8.08
CA ALA A 413 -8.44 -40.99 7.17
C ALA A 413 -7.12 -41.34 7.88
N ARG A 414 -6.47 -42.42 7.45
CA ARG A 414 -5.29 -42.99 8.13
C ARG A 414 -3.99 -42.23 7.92
N PHE A 415 -3.95 -41.33 6.93
CA PHE A 415 -2.72 -40.68 6.48
C PHE A 415 -2.75 -39.15 6.64
N LEU A 416 -3.87 -38.58 7.09
CA LEU A 416 -4.04 -37.12 7.17
C LEU A 416 -3.16 -36.54 8.28
N GLU A 417 -2.19 -35.72 7.88
CA GLU A 417 -1.20 -35.06 8.74
C GLU A 417 -1.48 -33.56 8.88
N SER A 418 -1.99 -32.91 7.83
CA SER A 418 -2.28 -31.48 7.78
C SER A 418 -3.69 -31.22 7.25
N LEU A 419 -4.49 -30.46 8.01
CA LEU A 419 -5.85 -30.11 7.66
C LEU A 419 -6.08 -28.61 7.80
N LYS A 420 -6.50 -27.97 6.70
CA LYS A 420 -6.86 -26.55 6.66
C LYS A 420 -8.31 -26.41 6.20
N LEU A 421 -9.16 -25.82 7.03
CA LEU A 421 -10.59 -25.72 6.77
C LEU A 421 -11.08 -24.29 6.92
N ALA A 422 -11.83 -23.84 5.93
CA ALA A 422 -12.61 -22.62 6.00
C ALA A 422 -14.03 -22.84 5.52
N CYS A 423 -14.82 -23.50 6.38
CA CYS A 423 -16.16 -23.98 6.08
C CYS A 423 -17.11 -23.56 7.21
N ILE A 424 -18.20 -22.88 6.85
CA ILE A 424 -19.18 -22.39 7.82
C ILE A 424 -20.08 -23.50 8.39
N ALA A 425 -20.21 -24.63 7.69
CA ALA A 425 -21.11 -25.72 8.04
C ALA A 425 -20.55 -26.71 9.07
N ILE A 426 -19.31 -26.51 9.54
CA ILE A 426 -18.65 -27.37 10.53
C ILE A 426 -19.04 -26.92 11.93
N THR A 427 -19.37 -27.89 12.79
CA THR A 427 -19.71 -27.63 14.19
C THR A 427 -18.79 -28.35 15.17
N ASP A 428 -18.98 -28.12 16.47
CA ASP A 428 -18.31 -28.86 17.54
C ASP A 428 -18.51 -30.38 17.46
N ALA A 429 -19.64 -30.83 16.89
CA ALA A 429 -19.86 -32.26 16.67
C ALA A 429 -18.85 -32.84 15.66
N GLY A 430 -18.54 -32.11 14.59
CA GLY A 430 -17.51 -32.48 13.62
C GLY A 430 -16.10 -32.51 14.23
N LEU A 431 -15.74 -31.50 15.02
CA LEU A 431 -14.42 -31.48 15.69
C LEU A 431 -14.25 -32.59 16.73
N ARG A 432 -15.30 -32.94 17.48
CA ARG A 432 -15.28 -34.10 18.38
C ARG A 432 -14.97 -35.41 17.65
N LEU A 433 -15.44 -35.56 16.41
CA LEU A 433 -15.09 -36.73 15.59
C LEU A 433 -13.63 -36.68 15.13
N LEU A 434 -13.13 -35.48 14.78
CA LEU A 434 -11.75 -35.29 14.35
C LEU A 434 -10.72 -35.59 15.45
N ALA A 435 -11.09 -35.46 16.74
CA ALA A 435 -10.26 -35.86 17.88
C ALA A 435 -9.75 -37.32 17.77
N CYS A 436 -10.51 -38.20 17.12
CA CYS A 436 -10.16 -39.60 16.88
C CYS A 436 -9.17 -39.82 15.72
N SER A 437 -8.84 -38.80 14.92
CA SER A 437 -8.02 -38.93 13.70
C SER A 437 -6.59 -39.42 13.98
N PRO A 438 -6.11 -40.52 13.39
CA PRO A 438 -4.93 -41.23 13.87
C PRO A 438 -3.61 -40.46 13.78
N CYS A 439 -3.44 -39.61 12.77
CA CYS A 439 -2.14 -39.04 12.36
C CYS A 439 -2.12 -37.51 12.22
N LEU A 440 -3.17 -36.80 12.65
CA LEU A 440 -3.25 -35.35 12.45
C LEU A 440 -2.23 -34.61 13.34
N VAL A 441 -1.40 -33.77 12.71
CA VAL A 441 -0.31 -33.02 13.35
C VAL A 441 -0.54 -31.50 13.27
N ASN A 442 -1.09 -31.02 12.14
CA ASN A 442 -1.31 -29.61 11.87
C ASN A 442 -2.80 -29.35 11.57
N LEU A 443 -3.41 -28.43 12.32
CA LEU A 443 -4.80 -28.02 12.13
C LEU A 443 -4.89 -26.51 11.95
N THR A 444 -5.52 -26.06 10.87
CA THR A 444 -5.88 -24.66 10.66
C THR A 444 -7.38 -24.53 10.48
N LEU A 445 -8.02 -23.70 11.31
CA LEU A 445 -9.43 -23.35 11.21
C LEU A 445 -9.53 -21.86 10.86
N TRP A 446 -10.23 -21.55 9.78
CA TRP A 446 -10.43 -20.18 9.33
C TRP A 446 -11.92 -19.89 9.09
N ARG A 447 -12.51 -18.93 9.83
CA ARG A 447 -13.95 -18.60 9.72
C ARG A 447 -14.89 -19.80 9.83
N CYS A 448 -14.55 -20.76 10.68
CA CYS A 448 -15.43 -21.85 11.04
C CYS A 448 -16.38 -21.36 12.15
N ASP A 449 -17.37 -20.53 11.80
CA ASP A 449 -18.23 -19.84 12.77
C ASP A 449 -19.10 -20.78 13.62
N GLY A 450 -19.30 -22.03 13.20
CA GLY A 450 -20.01 -23.06 13.97
C GLY A 450 -19.16 -23.78 15.03
N VAL A 451 -17.86 -23.47 15.11
CA VAL A 451 -16.92 -24.05 16.08
C VAL A 451 -16.78 -23.14 17.30
N THR A 452 -16.89 -23.72 18.50
CA THR A 452 -16.76 -23.04 19.78
C THR A 452 -15.56 -23.54 20.59
N ASP A 453 -15.29 -22.88 21.72
CA ASP A 453 -14.31 -23.29 22.73
C ASP A 453 -14.46 -24.76 23.14
N ASP A 454 -15.69 -25.26 23.27
CA ASP A 454 -15.95 -26.66 23.65
C ASP A 454 -15.49 -27.63 22.57
N GLY A 455 -15.72 -27.33 21.29
CA GLY A 455 -15.27 -28.16 20.18
C GLY A 455 -13.75 -28.23 20.05
N VAL A 456 -13.07 -27.10 20.24
CA VAL A 456 -11.61 -27.01 20.19
C VAL A 456 -10.98 -27.71 21.40
N ALA A 457 -11.52 -27.52 22.60
CA ALA A 457 -11.03 -28.15 23.82
C ALA A 457 -11.02 -29.68 23.74
N GLU A 458 -12.00 -30.28 23.05
CA GLU A 458 -12.06 -31.72 22.81
C GLU A 458 -10.89 -32.23 21.96
N VAL A 459 -10.54 -31.53 20.88
CA VAL A 459 -9.41 -31.87 20.01
C VAL A 459 -8.08 -31.72 20.74
N VAL A 460 -7.93 -30.62 21.49
CA VAL A 460 -6.76 -30.32 22.31
C VAL A 460 -6.54 -31.39 23.40
N ARG A 461 -7.61 -31.87 24.02
CA ARG A 461 -7.52 -32.89 25.07
C ARG A 461 -7.13 -34.27 24.51
N ALA A 462 -7.61 -34.59 23.31
CA ALA A 462 -7.38 -35.87 22.68
C ALA A 462 -5.94 -36.02 22.17
N ARG A 463 -5.32 -34.94 21.67
CA ARG A 463 -4.02 -34.98 20.99
C ARG A 463 -3.19 -33.72 21.25
N LYS A 464 -1.87 -33.90 21.40
CA LYS A 464 -0.91 -32.79 21.31
C LYS A 464 -0.56 -32.55 19.84
N LEU A 465 -1.23 -31.57 19.22
CA LEU A 465 -0.88 -31.12 17.87
C LEU A 465 0.51 -30.45 17.88
N GLU A 466 1.18 -30.40 16.73
CA GLU A 466 2.40 -29.60 16.62
C GLU A 466 2.09 -28.15 16.29
N THR A 467 1.13 -27.93 15.38
CA THR A 467 0.65 -26.60 15.04
C THR A 467 -0.88 -26.51 15.07
N LEU A 468 -1.39 -25.46 15.72
CA LEU A 468 -2.80 -25.09 15.69
C LEU A 468 -2.92 -23.62 15.32
N ASN A 469 -3.57 -23.34 14.19
CA ASN A 469 -3.87 -21.98 13.76
C ASN A 469 -5.39 -21.76 13.74
N VAL A 470 -5.87 -20.73 14.43
CA VAL A 470 -7.29 -20.35 14.44
C VAL A 470 -7.38 -18.88 14.08
N GLU A 471 -7.99 -18.60 12.93
CA GLU A 471 -8.15 -17.23 12.42
C GLU A 471 -9.62 -16.93 12.14
N GLY A 472 -10.13 -15.80 12.64
CA GLY A 472 -11.48 -15.30 12.36
C GLY A 472 -12.62 -16.26 12.72
N CYS A 473 -12.42 -17.17 13.67
CA CYS A 473 -13.48 -18.04 14.20
C CYS A 473 -14.15 -17.34 15.39
N SER A 474 -15.31 -16.73 15.15
CA SER A 474 -15.95 -15.77 16.07
C SER A 474 -16.36 -16.33 17.45
N GLN A 475 -16.45 -17.65 17.60
CA GLN A 475 -16.86 -18.32 18.84
C GLN A 475 -15.72 -19.07 19.56
N VAL A 476 -14.46 -18.88 19.12
CA VAL A 476 -13.27 -19.48 19.75
C VAL A 476 -12.44 -18.40 20.43
N SER A 477 -12.22 -18.53 21.73
CA SER A 477 -11.37 -17.67 22.55
C SER A 477 -9.92 -18.16 22.56
N LEU A 478 -8.99 -17.22 22.77
CA LEU A 478 -7.57 -17.53 22.98
C LEU A 478 -7.35 -18.50 24.15
N THR A 479 -8.22 -18.48 25.16
CA THR A 479 -8.08 -19.33 26.35
C THR A 479 -8.30 -20.81 26.04
N ALA A 480 -9.16 -21.15 25.08
CA ALA A 480 -9.37 -22.52 24.64
C ALA A 480 -8.16 -23.14 23.92
N LEU A 481 -7.21 -22.31 23.47
CA LEU A 481 -6.04 -22.72 22.70
C LEU A 481 -4.76 -22.88 23.54
N GLN A 482 -4.80 -22.54 24.83
CA GLN A 482 -3.61 -22.61 25.70
C GLN A 482 -3.15 -24.05 25.90
N GLY A 483 -1.87 -24.32 25.58
CA GLY A 483 -1.28 -25.66 25.70
C GLY A 483 -1.74 -26.67 24.64
N ALA A 484 -2.47 -26.21 23.62
CA ALA A 484 -3.02 -27.03 22.55
C ALA A 484 -1.98 -27.68 21.63
N ALA A 485 -0.91 -26.94 21.34
CA ALA A 485 0.13 -27.35 20.40
C ALA A 485 1.50 -26.76 20.78
N LYS A 486 2.57 -27.23 20.13
CA LYS A 486 3.91 -26.63 20.29
C LYS A 486 3.94 -25.19 19.75
N SER A 487 3.21 -24.94 18.66
CA SER A 487 3.05 -23.61 18.05
C SER A 487 1.56 -23.33 17.90
N VAL A 488 1.09 -22.22 18.50
CA VAL A 488 -0.30 -21.78 18.43
C VAL A 488 -0.31 -20.38 17.82
N HIS A 489 -1.10 -20.19 16.77
CA HIS A 489 -1.37 -18.89 16.19
C HIS A 489 -2.87 -18.61 16.29
N TYR A 490 -3.22 -17.44 16.81
CA TYR A 490 -4.61 -17.02 17.01
C TYR A 490 -4.76 -15.58 16.52
N ARG A 491 -5.77 -15.34 15.69
CA ARG A 491 -6.13 -14.01 15.20
C ARG A 491 -7.64 -13.84 15.22
N ASP A 492 -8.11 -12.94 16.09
CA ASP A 492 -9.54 -12.59 16.23
C ASP A 492 -9.94 -11.49 15.23
N ASP A 493 -9.03 -10.55 14.96
CA ASP A 493 -9.25 -9.44 14.05
C ASP A 493 -8.98 -9.83 12.58
N PHE A 494 -10.05 -9.88 11.77
CA PHE A 494 -9.93 -9.93 10.32
C PHE A 494 -10.44 -8.61 9.71
N PRO A 495 -9.58 -7.81 9.03
CA PRO A 495 -10.01 -6.76 8.11
C PRO A 495 -10.91 -7.38 7.03
N GLY A 496 -11.76 -6.60 6.35
CA GLY A 496 -12.76 -7.12 5.41
C GLY A 496 -12.29 -8.21 4.43
N PHE A 497 -13.27 -9.00 3.97
CA PHE A 497 -13.25 -10.27 3.19
C PHE A 497 -12.30 -10.42 1.98
N LEU A 498 -11.41 -9.47 1.70
CA LEU A 498 -10.56 -9.38 0.50
C LEU A 498 -9.07 -9.73 0.72
N GLU A 499 -8.53 -9.74 1.94
CA GLU A 499 -7.06 -9.80 2.08
C GLU A 499 -6.41 -11.17 1.90
N TRP A 500 -7.11 -12.30 2.08
CA TRP A 500 -6.46 -13.62 1.86
C TRP A 500 -6.54 -14.15 0.43
N ALA A 501 -7.42 -13.54 -0.37
CA ALA A 501 -7.40 -13.65 -1.81
C ALA A 501 -6.08 -13.10 -2.40
N ASP A 502 -5.56 -12.03 -1.80
CA ASP A 502 -4.34 -11.34 -2.24
C ASP A 502 -3.05 -11.99 -1.71
N LEU A 503 -3.09 -12.72 -0.60
CA LEU A 503 -1.89 -13.31 0.00
C LEU A 503 -1.32 -14.53 -0.75
N TYR A 504 -2.10 -15.16 -1.64
CA TYR A 504 -1.61 -16.09 -2.67
C TYR A 504 -1.53 -15.46 -4.09
N VAL A 505 -1.93 -14.20 -4.24
CA VAL A 505 -2.05 -13.48 -5.51
C VAL A 505 -1.08 -12.30 -5.64
N VAL A 506 -0.33 -11.93 -4.59
CA VAL A 506 0.67 -10.85 -4.67
C VAL A 506 2.08 -11.41 -4.93
N GLN A 507 2.34 -11.73 -6.19
CA GLN A 507 3.58 -11.32 -6.84
C GLN A 507 3.24 -10.66 -8.19
N SER A 508 3.60 -9.38 -8.27
CA SER A 508 3.73 -8.53 -9.47
C SER A 508 2.52 -7.73 -9.99
N VAL A 509 2.64 -6.42 -9.77
CA VAL A 509 2.53 -5.34 -10.77
C VAL A 509 1.23 -5.31 -11.58
N SER A 510 0.28 -4.52 -11.08
CA SER A 510 -0.91 -4.05 -11.80
C SER A 510 -0.54 -3.01 -12.87
N GLN A 511 -0.77 -3.36 -14.14
CA GLN A 511 -0.81 -2.43 -15.27
C GLN A 511 -2.16 -2.51 -16.00
N PRO A 512 -2.69 -1.38 -16.52
CA PRO A 512 -3.97 -1.27 -17.20
C PRO A 512 -3.90 -1.60 -18.71
N SER A 513 -5.03 -1.95 -19.31
CA SER A 513 -5.28 -1.98 -20.77
C SER A 513 -6.80 -1.87 -20.98
N GLN A 514 -7.33 -0.75 -21.47
CA GLN A 514 -7.60 -0.43 -22.88
C GLN A 514 -8.41 -1.49 -23.65
N ALA A 515 -9.66 -1.17 -24.01
CA ALA A 515 -10.21 -1.30 -25.37
C ALA A 515 -11.63 -0.67 -25.48
N HIS A 516 -11.82 0.17 -26.50
CA HIS A 516 -13.08 0.43 -27.24
C HIS A 516 -12.92 -0.19 -28.65
N PRO A 517 -13.92 -0.21 -29.57
CA PRO A 517 -15.37 0.10 -29.48
C PRO A 517 -16.31 -0.98 -30.11
N ASP A 518 -17.58 -1.01 -29.68
CA ASP A 518 -18.89 -1.06 -30.41
C ASP A 518 -19.07 -1.71 -31.82
N PRO A 519 -20.31 -1.93 -32.38
CA PRO A 519 -21.65 -1.65 -31.85
C PRO A 519 -22.77 -2.69 -32.17
N THR A 520 -23.97 -2.43 -31.65
CA THR A 520 -25.30 -2.50 -32.34
C THR A 520 -26.43 -3.40 -31.79
N LEU A 521 -27.57 -2.71 -31.63
CA LEU A 521 -28.95 -3.10 -31.92
C LEU A 521 -29.72 -3.97 -30.91
N CYS A 522 -30.59 -3.30 -30.16
CA CYS A 522 -32.04 -3.23 -30.42
C CYS A 522 -32.97 -3.59 -29.25
N SER A 523 -33.92 -2.67 -29.07
CA SER A 523 -35.30 -2.88 -28.61
C SER A 523 -35.54 -3.36 -27.18
N SER A 524 -35.83 -2.35 -26.36
CA SER A 524 -36.91 -2.28 -25.37
C SER A 524 -38.25 -2.92 -25.84
N PRO A 525 -39.35 -2.80 -25.06
CA PRO A 525 -39.54 -2.91 -23.60
C PRO A 525 -40.72 -3.86 -23.29
N ASN A 526 -40.97 -4.16 -22.01
CA ASN A 526 -42.24 -3.79 -21.35
C ASN A 526 -42.63 -4.66 -20.15
N LYS A 527 -43.27 -3.94 -19.21
CA LYS A 527 -44.40 -4.34 -18.36
C LYS A 527 -44.06 -5.04 -17.05
N THR A 528 -43.99 -4.28 -15.96
CA THR A 528 -45.10 -3.75 -15.13
C THR A 528 -45.59 -4.79 -14.13
N ASP A 529 -45.46 -4.39 -12.86
CA ASP A 529 -46.51 -4.41 -11.84
C ASP A 529 -47.10 -5.80 -11.49
N LYS A 530 -47.18 -6.21 -10.23
CA LYS A 530 -47.98 -5.51 -9.21
C LYS A 530 -47.97 -6.31 -7.91
N GLU A 531 -48.06 -5.55 -6.82
CA GLU A 531 -48.90 -5.78 -5.62
C GLU A 531 -48.56 -6.98 -4.71
N ALA A 532 -48.13 -6.72 -3.45
CA ALA A 532 -48.96 -6.39 -2.28
C ALA A 532 -49.53 -7.68 -1.64
N GLU A 533 -49.63 -7.91 -0.33
CA GLU A 533 -49.59 -7.10 0.89
C GLU A 533 -49.67 -8.12 2.10
N PRO A 534 -49.86 -7.73 3.39
CA PRO A 534 -49.17 -8.33 4.53
C PRO A 534 -50.12 -8.86 5.64
N VAL A 535 -49.61 -9.60 6.64
CA VAL A 535 -50.30 -9.83 7.93
C VAL A 535 -49.22 -10.10 9.01
N ARG A 536 -48.92 -9.13 9.88
CA ARG A 536 -49.42 -8.89 11.26
C ARG A 536 -49.01 -9.90 12.35
N GLN A 537 -48.24 -9.36 13.30
CA GLN A 537 -48.41 -9.36 14.78
C GLN A 537 -48.80 -10.67 15.50
N ALA A 538 -48.05 -11.04 16.54
CA ALA A 538 -48.32 -10.60 17.92
C ALA A 538 -47.53 -11.38 19.01
N ASN A 539 -46.97 -10.60 19.95
CA ASN A 539 -47.07 -10.73 21.42
C ASN A 539 -46.34 -11.80 22.28
N SER A 540 -45.65 -11.22 23.28
CA SER A 540 -45.66 -11.57 24.73
C SER A 540 -44.66 -12.62 25.22
N ARG A 541 -44.15 -12.66 26.47
CA ARG A 541 -44.06 -11.79 27.66
C ARG A 541 -43.27 -12.61 28.72
N ARG A 542 -42.59 -11.89 29.64
CA ARG A 542 -42.42 -12.17 31.10
C ARG A 542 -41.46 -13.27 31.59
N GLU A 543 -40.51 -12.88 32.46
CA GLU A 543 -40.40 -13.16 33.94
C GLU A 543 -39.55 -14.42 34.20
N GLY A 544 -38.64 -14.57 35.16
CA GLY A 544 -38.17 -13.82 36.34
C GLY A 544 -37.27 -14.75 37.21
N CYS A 545 -36.80 -14.22 38.36
CA CYS A 545 -36.04 -14.86 39.49
C CYS A 545 -34.50 -14.85 39.37
N CYS A 546 -33.68 -14.19 40.21
CA CYS A 546 -33.52 -14.08 41.70
C CYS A 546 -32.99 -15.33 42.42
N CYS A 547 -31.75 -15.24 42.95
CA CYS A 547 -31.18 -15.67 44.26
C CYS A 547 -29.64 -15.42 44.17
N SER A 548 -28.92 -14.60 44.94
CA SER A 548 -28.80 -14.35 46.40
C SER A 548 -27.87 -15.33 47.16
N ILE A 549 -26.78 -14.75 47.69
CA ILE A 549 -26.06 -15.04 48.96
C ILE A 549 -24.83 -15.96 48.93
N GLY A 550 -23.72 -15.46 49.51
CA GLY A 550 -22.60 -16.27 50.02
C GLY A 550 -21.29 -15.53 50.35
N ASN A 551 -21.22 -14.87 51.50
CA ASN A 551 -20.06 -14.23 52.16
C ASN A 551 -18.70 -14.97 52.10
N PHE A 552 -17.57 -14.24 52.13
CA PHE A 552 -16.77 -14.01 53.36
C PHE A 552 -15.56 -13.07 53.14
N SER A 553 -15.44 -12.14 54.07
CA SER A 553 -14.39 -11.13 54.32
C SER A 553 -13.17 -11.67 55.05
N PHE A 554 -11.98 -11.06 54.91
CA PHE A 554 -11.10 -10.63 56.03
C PHE A 554 -9.98 -9.66 55.55
N LEU A 555 -9.85 -8.54 56.26
CA LEU A 555 -8.76 -7.53 56.32
C LEU A 555 -7.94 -7.80 57.63
N PRO A 556 -6.98 -6.99 58.13
CA PRO A 556 -5.83 -6.24 57.55
C PRO A 556 -4.55 -6.28 58.46
N GLY A 557 -3.49 -5.52 58.11
CA GLY A 557 -2.40 -5.06 59.02
C GLY A 557 -1.03 -5.02 58.32
N LEU A 558 -0.06 -4.13 58.56
CA LEU A 558 0.15 -3.07 59.56
C LEU A 558 1.32 -2.18 59.06
N CYS A 559 1.46 -1.02 59.71
CA CYS A 559 2.29 0.13 59.35
C CYS A 559 3.75 0.07 59.86
N SER A 560 4.58 0.98 59.33
CA SER A 560 5.75 1.65 59.95
C SER A 560 7.16 1.03 59.86
N ARG A 561 8.11 1.78 59.27
CA ARG A 561 9.26 2.44 59.95
C ARG A 561 10.30 2.98 58.94
N CYS A 562 10.57 4.29 59.01
CA CYS A 562 11.88 4.88 58.70
C CYS A 562 12.63 5.09 60.03
N PRO A 563 13.98 5.14 60.03
CA PRO A 563 14.65 6.43 60.20
C PRO A 563 15.95 6.56 59.37
N ALA A 564 16.59 7.72 59.51
CA ALA A 564 17.50 8.41 58.59
C ALA A 564 19.03 8.24 58.85
N PHE A 565 19.80 8.84 57.93
CA PHE A 565 21.09 9.58 58.07
C PHE A 565 22.36 9.07 57.30
N ASP A 566 22.75 9.95 56.36
CA ASP A 566 24.05 10.48 55.88
C ASP A 566 25.21 9.67 55.26
N GLU A 567 25.54 10.16 54.04
CA GLU A 567 26.82 10.39 53.37
C GLU A 567 27.86 9.26 53.24
N PHE A 568 28.11 8.80 52.01
CA PHE A 568 29.37 9.01 51.25
C PHE A 568 29.24 8.33 49.87
N ASP A 569 29.39 9.11 48.80
CA ASP A 569 29.72 8.60 47.46
C ASP A 569 31.05 7.82 47.57
N PRO A 570 31.13 6.58 47.06
CA PRO A 570 31.74 6.46 45.74
C PRO A 570 31.17 5.30 44.91
N LEU A 571 31.43 5.39 43.60
CA LEU A 571 31.38 4.29 42.63
C LEU A 571 29.97 3.84 42.24
N ILE A 572 29.42 4.63 41.32
CA ILE A 572 28.62 4.10 40.20
C ILE A 572 29.31 2.80 39.71
N PRO A 573 28.65 1.63 39.72
CA PRO A 573 29.05 0.57 38.82
C PRO A 573 28.86 1.15 37.42
N VAL A 574 30.01 1.51 36.86
CA VAL A 574 30.22 1.72 35.45
C VAL A 574 29.72 0.45 34.75
N SER A 575 28.42 0.41 34.44
CA SER A 575 27.99 -0.17 33.17
C SER A 575 28.45 0.82 32.10
N ARG A 576 29.77 0.79 31.88
CA ARG A 576 30.42 1.29 30.67
C ARG A 576 29.62 0.71 29.53
N ASN A 577 29.21 1.63 28.66
CA ASN A 577 29.52 1.65 27.24
C ASN A 577 29.42 0.30 26.54
N SER A 578 28.69 0.20 25.43
CA SER A 578 28.74 1.16 24.32
C SER A 578 27.52 0.91 23.42
N SER A 579 26.69 1.85 22.97
CA SER A 579 26.88 3.28 22.65
C SER A 579 28.20 3.57 21.93
N GLU A 580 28.14 3.64 20.61
CA GLU A 580 28.71 4.69 19.75
C GLU A 580 28.66 4.15 18.30
N ALA A 581 27.81 4.66 17.40
CA ALA A 581 27.68 6.03 16.91
C ALA A 581 28.92 6.51 16.13
N CYS A 582 28.64 7.02 14.93
CA CYS A 582 29.46 7.95 14.14
C CYS A 582 30.77 7.36 13.57
N SER A 583 31.22 7.65 12.35
CA SER A 583 30.96 8.69 11.35
C SER A 583 31.54 8.16 10.00
N ASP A 584 31.26 8.65 8.80
CA ASP A 584 31.61 9.99 8.32
C ASP A 584 30.75 10.37 7.12
N GLN A 585 29.80 11.29 7.36
CA GLN A 585 29.67 12.44 6.49
C GLN A 585 30.88 13.36 6.72
N ARG A 586 31.80 13.40 5.77
CA ARG A 586 32.48 14.62 5.28
C ARG A 586 32.53 14.46 3.77
N SER A 587 31.82 15.25 2.96
CA SER A 587 31.90 16.71 2.92
C SER A 587 30.61 17.37 2.39
N ARG A 588 30.23 18.48 3.02
CA ARG A 588 29.46 19.58 2.43
C ARG A 588 30.42 20.65 1.92
N VAL A 589 29.91 21.52 1.01
CA VAL A 589 30.19 22.97 0.76
C VAL A 589 30.32 23.18 -0.77
N TYR A 590 29.61 24.06 -1.49
CA TYR A 590 28.43 24.95 -1.39
C TYR A 590 28.03 25.26 -2.87
N HIS A 591 26.81 25.66 -3.24
CA HIS A 591 26.39 27.08 -3.16
C HIS A 591 24.89 27.28 -3.40
N SER A 592 24.19 27.65 -2.33
CA SER A 592 23.39 28.88 -2.30
C SER A 592 23.34 29.38 -0.85
N ASP A 593 24.37 30.14 -0.46
CA ASP A 593 24.39 31.03 0.72
C ASP A 593 25.61 31.96 0.60
N ASN A 594 25.58 32.88 -0.37
CA ASN A 594 26.71 33.80 -0.62
C ASN A 594 26.72 35.04 0.27
N GLN A 595 25.82 35.17 1.25
CA GLN A 595 25.91 36.21 2.28
C GLN A 595 26.21 35.66 3.70
N LEU A 596 25.76 34.45 4.04
CA LEU A 596 25.99 33.88 5.39
C LEU A 596 27.42 33.35 5.58
N ASN A 597 28.03 32.81 4.51
CA ASN A 597 29.38 32.24 4.56
C ASN A 597 30.49 33.29 4.71
N PHE A 598 30.23 34.56 4.35
CA PHE A 598 31.23 35.62 4.41
C PHE A 598 31.39 36.20 5.84
N GLU A 599 30.32 36.21 6.64
CA GLU A 599 30.32 36.62 8.05
C GLU A 599 30.79 35.48 8.99
N MET A 600 30.34 34.24 8.75
CA MET A 600 30.77 33.06 9.53
C MET A 600 32.27 32.76 9.40
N ALA A 601 32.87 32.98 8.22
CA ALA A 601 34.31 32.83 8.02
C ALA A 601 35.15 33.89 8.76
N LYS A 602 34.54 35.04 9.09
CA LYS A 602 35.15 36.10 9.91
C LYS A 602 35.13 35.74 11.40
N LEU A 603 34.05 35.10 11.86
CA LEU A 603 33.88 34.63 13.25
C LEU A 603 34.70 33.36 13.55
N ALA A 604 34.81 32.43 12.61
CA ALA A 604 35.62 31.20 12.77
C ALA A 604 37.12 31.45 12.95
N LYS A 605 37.60 32.66 12.62
CA LYS A 605 38.99 33.09 12.87
C LYS A 605 39.22 33.60 14.30
N LEU A 606 38.17 33.78 15.11
CA LEU A 606 38.26 34.35 16.46
C LEU A 606 37.97 33.36 17.60
N CYS A 607 37.47 32.14 17.34
CA CYS A 607 37.15 31.16 18.39
C CYS A 607 37.90 29.84 18.15
N SER A 608 38.74 29.45 19.09
CA SER A 608 39.57 28.23 19.03
C SER A 608 38.80 26.94 19.38
N SER A 609 37.58 27.03 19.93
CA SER A 609 36.71 25.89 20.26
C SER A 609 35.23 26.28 20.15
N ILE A 610 34.37 25.32 19.79
CA ILE A 610 32.90 25.48 19.79
C ILE A 610 32.36 25.73 21.22
N GLU A 611 33.18 25.43 22.24
CA GLU A 611 32.88 25.64 23.65
C GLU A 611 32.89 27.12 24.07
N ASP A 612 33.42 28.03 23.24
CA ASP A 612 33.53 29.47 23.54
C ASP A 612 32.34 30.31 23.02
N LEU A 613 31.36 29.70 22.35
CA LEU A 613 30.21 30.42 21.77
C LEU A 613 29.25 30.97 22.85
N PRO A 614 28.81 32.25 22.76
CA PRO A 614 27.77 32.82 23.64
C PRO A 614 26.41 32.11 23.52
N LEU A 615 25.68 31.97 24.62
CA LEU A 615 24.36 31.32 24.65
C LEU A 615 23.34 31.96 23.69
N ALA A 616 23.41 33.28 23.48
CA ALA A 616 22.54 33.99 22.53
C ALA A 616 22.77 33.57 21.08
N LEU A 617 24.03 33.31 20.68
CA LEU A 617 24.37 32.83 19.33
C LEU A 617 23.99 31.36 19.15
N LEU A 618 24.16 30.53 20.19
CA LEU A 618 23.68 29.14 20.17
C LEU A 618 22.15 29.08 20.01
N GLY A 619 21.43 29.98 20.68
CA GLY A 619 19.97 30.10 20.53
C GLY A 619 19.54 30.53 19.13
N GLU A 620 20.24 31.47 18.50
CA GLU A 620 19.97 31.89 17.12
C GLU A 620 20.30 30.81 16.08
N ILE A 621 21.27 29.94 16.35
CA ILE A 621 21.56 28.78 15.50
C ILE A 621 20.43 27.76 15.59
N ILE A 622 19.96 27.47 16.82
CA ILE A 622 18.88 26.51 17.06
C ILE A 622 17.56 27.03 16.49
N SER A 623 17.26 28.33 16.60
CA SER A 623 16.03 28.93 16.07
C SER A 623 15.89 28.81 14.54
N ARG A 624 17.01 28.64 13.83
CA ARG A 624 17.05 28.44 12.36
C ARG A 624 16.86 26.98 11.95
N LEU A 625 16.93 26.04 12.89
CA LEU A 625 16.68 24.62 12.64
C LEU A 625 15.19 24.31 12.82
N THR A 626 14.48 24.17 11.70
CA THR A 626 13.02 23.94 11.72
C THR A 626 12.62 22.46 11.73
N LYS A 627 13.58 21.54 11.52
CA LYS A 627 13.32 20.10 11.48
C LYS A 627 13.65 19.42 12.80
N THR A 628 12.72 18.59 13.26
CA THR A 628 12.84 17.80 14.49
C THR A 628 14.03 16.84 14.48
N SER A 629 14.39 16.28 13.32
CA SER A 629 15.59 15.43 13.14
C SER A 629 16.89 16.18 13.40
N ASP A 630 16.94 17.44 12.96
CA ASP A 630 18.13 18.27 13.00
C ASP A 630 18.33 18.79 14.43
N LEU A 631 17.23 19.13 15.11
CA LEU A 631 17.19 19.46 16.54
C LEU A 631 17.60 18.26 17.43
N ASN A 632 17.14 17.05 17.10
CA ASN A 632 17.59 15.84 17.81
C ASN A 632 19.10 15.62 17.61
N SER A 633 19.59 15.79 16.39
CA SER A 633 21.01 15.61 16.06
C SER A 633 21.90 16.65 16.74
N ILE A 634 21.48 17.92 16.81
CA ILE A 634 22.26 18.97 17.47
C ILE A 634 22.32 18.79 18.99
N SER A 635 21.28 18.21 19.59
CA SER A 635 21.27 17.89 21.03
C SER A 635 22.32 16.84 21.44
N LEU A 636 22.83 16.06 20.49
CA LEU A 636 23.89 15.06 20.71
C LEU A 636 25.30 15.66 20.59
N VAL A 637 25.43 16.92 20.17
CA VAL A 637 26.73 17.56 19.90
C VAL A 637 27.44 17.98 21.18
N SER A 638 26.73 18.57 22.14
CA SER A 638 27.31 18.93 23.45
C SER A 638 26.23 19.14 24.52
N LYS A 639 26.64 19.10 25.80
CA LYS A 639 25.74 19.41 26.94
C LYS A 639 25.16 20.83 26.88
N ARG A 640 25.88 21.80 26.29
CA ARG A 640 25.40 23.18 26.11
C ARG A 640 24.32 23.24 25.03
N PHE A 641 24.54 22.59 23.88
CA PHE A 641 23.51 22.49 22.84
C PHE A 641 22.28 21.72 23.36
N TYR A 642 22.49 20.64 24.11
CA TYR A 642 21.42 19.88 24.77
C TYR A 642 20.54 20.76 25.68
N THR A 643 21.16 21.65 26.48
CA THR A 643 20.43 22.51 27.43
C THR A 643 19.71 23.67 26.74
N VAL A 644 20.36 24.34 25.78
CA VAL A 644 19.75 25.47 25.04
C VAL A 644 18.63 24.97 24.11
N GLU A 645 18.82 23.81 23.48
CA GLU A 645 17.78 23.18 22.66
C GLU A 645 16.56 22.78 23.50
N ALA A 646 16.81 22.21 24.68
CA ALA A 646 15.76 21.87 25.64
C ALA A 646 14.91 23.09 26.07
N GLU A 647 15.54 24.25 26.27
CA GLU A 647 14.85 25.50 26.64
C GLU A 647 14.09 26.14 25.47
N LEU A 648 14.63 26.07 24.25
CA LEU A 648 14.04 26.74 23.08
C LEU A 648 12.99 25.91 22.34
N ARG A 649 12.95 24.59 22.56
CA ARG A 649 12.04 23.70 21.85
C ARG A 649 10.62 23.79 22.38
N ASP A 650 9.74 24.26 21.51
CA ASP A 650 8.31 24.42 21.78
C ASP A 650 7.44 23.32 21.16
N SER A 651 8.03 22.47 20.29
CA SER A 651 7.33 21.44 19.53
C SER A 651 8.05 20.09 19.49
N ILE A 652 7.29 19.00 19.68
CA ILE A 652 7.80 17.62 19.61
C ILE A 652 6.84 16.69 18.85
N HIS A 653 7.43 15.66 18.25
CA HIS A 653 6.72 14.54 17.64
C HIS A 653 7.13 13.24 18.35
N VAL A 654 6.15 12.47 18.79
CA VAL A 654 6.32 11.23 19.57
C VAL A 654 5.74 10.06 18.78
N GLY A 655 6.59 9.10 18.44
CA GLY A 655 6.25 7.89 17.66
C GLY A 655 6.46 6.58 18.43
N CYS A 656 6.48 5.45 17.70
CA CYS A 656 6.43 4.07 18.20
C CYS A 656 7.64 3.56 19.02
N GLY A 657 8.48 4.43 19.61
CA GLY A 657 9.76 4.05 20.23
C GLY A 657 9.98 4.53 21.68
N VAL A 658 8.96 5.03 22.37
CA VAL A 658 9.11 5.58 23.72
C VAL A 658 8.55 4.61 24.76
N TYR A 659 9.40 3.83 25.43
CA TYR A 659 9.00 2.93 26.53
C TYR A 659 10.00 2.95 27.70
N PRO A 660 9.55 2.92 28.97
CA PRO A 660 8.15 2.96 29.42
C PRO A 660 7.51 4.34 29.24
N VAL A 661 6.37 4.39 28.55
CA VAL A 661 5.68 5.63 28.15
C VAL A 661 5.47 6.58 29.33
N LYS A 662 5.07 6.06 30.50
CA LYS A 662 4.78 6.87 31.70
C LYS A 662 6.03 7.55 32.29
N VAL A 663 7.13 6.80 32.40
CA VAL A 663 8.40 7.31 32.96
C VAL A 663 9.10 8.23 31.96
N ASN A 664 9.09 7.85 30.69
CA ASN A 664 9.74 8.63 29.65
C ASN A 664 8.96 9.89 29.28
N LEU A 665 7.62 9.93 29.37
CA LEU A 665 6.86 11.17 29.20
C LEU A 665 7.17 12.18 30.30
N ALA A 666 7.24 11.75 31.57
CA ALA A 666 7.61 12.65 32.65
C ALA A 666 9.04 13.20 32.47
N SER A 667 9.98 12.35 32.06
CA SER A 667 11.35 12.77 31.71
C SER A 667 11.36 13.74 30.51
N LEU A 668 10.55 13.48 29.49
CA LEU A 668 10.47 14.33 28.29
C LEU A 668 9.88 15.70 28.62
N CYS A 669 8.82 15.75 29.42
CA CYS A 669 8.24 17.00 29.92
C CYS A 669 9.24 17.77 30.82
N SER A 670 10.04 17.06 31.62
CA SER A 670 11.08 17.70 32.46
C SER A 670 12.22 18.27 31.61
N ARG A 671 12.54 17.63 30.48
CA ARG A 671 13.56 18.10 29.55
C ARG A 671 13.07 19.32 28.77
N PHE A 672 11.82 19.36 28.35
CA PHE A 672 11.28 20.43 27.50
C PHE A 672 10.19 21.22 28.25
N PRO A 673 10.58 22.20 29.10
CA PRO A 673 9.63 22.93 29.94
C PRO A 673 8.71 23.88 29.15
N ASN A 674 9.09 24.28 27.92
CA ASN A 674 8.39 25.28 27.10
C ASN A 674 7.53 24.67 25.98
N LEU A 675 7.17 23.38 26.08
CA LEU A 675 6.35 22.72 25.07
C LEU A 675 4.96 23.35 24.94
N CYS A 676 4.69 23.88 23.74
CA CYS A 676 3.39 24.40 23.33
C CYS A 676 2.68 23.46 22.35
N LYS A 677 3.42 22.67 21.56
CA LYS A 677 2.88 21.80 20.51
C LYS A 677 3.38 20.37 20.63
N VAL A 678 2.45 19.40 20.67
CA VAL A 678 2.82 17.97 20.74
C VAL A 678 1.99 17.15 19.78
N GLU A 679 2.66 16.28 19.02
CA GLU A 679 2.04 15.29 18.16
C GLU A 679 2.41 13.88 18.59
N PHE A 680 1.40 13.04 18.83
CA PHE A 680 1.54 11.59 18.96
C PHE A 680 1.08 10.94 17.68
N ASN A 681 1.93 10.14 17.04
CA ASN A 681 1.58 9.42 15.81
C ASN A 681 2.06 7.96 15.83
N TYR A 682 1.11 7.05 15.77
CA TYR A 682 1.34 5.61 15.75
C TYR A 682 0.98 4.95 14.39
N SER A 683 1.04 5.69 13.28
CA SER A 683 0.66 5.22 11.92
C SER A 683 1.49 4.07 11.34
N GLY A 684 2.41 3.49 12.10
CA GLY A 684 3.21 2.31 11.75
C GLY A 684 3.39 1.35 12.94
N TRP A 685 2.55 1.49 13.98
CA TRP A 685 2.59 0.62 15.13
C TRP A 685 2.12 -0.78 14.73
N THR A 686 2.92 -1.78 15.09
CA THR A 686 2.58 -3.20 14.93
C THR A 686 2.49 -3.85 16.31
N PRO A 687 1.82 -5.02 16.46
CA PRO A 687 1.73 -5.71 17.75
C PRO A 687 3.10 -6.08 18.38
N ASN A 688 4.17 -6.08 17.58
CA ASN A 688 5.55 -6.32 18.05
C ASN A 688 6.20 -5.07 18.67
N HIS A 689 5.61 -3.87 18.49
CA HIS A 689 6.01 -2.66 19.18
C HIS A 689 5.39 -2.66 20.59
N GLU A 690 6.13 -2.15 21.56
CA GLU A 690 5.65 -2.04 22.94
C GLU A 690 4.44 -1.07 23.04
N ALA A 691 3.82 -1.00 24.23
CA ALA A 691 2.50 -0.39 24.44
C ALA A 691 2.37 1.07 23.94
N GLN A 692 1.25 1.38 23.28
CA GLN A 692 0.87 2.75 22.87
C GLN A 692 0.53 3.63 24.08
N LEU A 693 0.43 4.94 23.84
CA LEU A 693 -0.14 5.90 24.79
C LEU A 693 -1.56 5.45 25.23
N ASP A 694 -1.72 5.22 26.53
CA ASP A 694 -2.99 4.87 27.18
C ASP A 694 -3.62 6.10 27.87
N ASN A 695 -4.86 5.97 28.33
CA ASN A 695 -5.58 7.01 29.08
C ASN A 695 -4.76 7.55 30.27
N GLU A 696 -4.07 6.66 30.97
CA GLU A 696 -3.27 7.01 32.15
C GLU A 696 -2.00 7.78 31.79
N GLY A 697 -1.33 7.42 30.69
CA GLY A 697 -0.21 8.18 30.14
C GLY A 697 -0.62 9.58 29.70
N LEU A 698 -1.81 9.72 29.11
CA LEU A 698 -2.36 11.03 28.75
C LEU A 698 -2.70 11.87 29.99
N ARG A 699 -3.18 11.25 31.08
CA ARG A 699 -3.41 11.91 32.38
C ARG A 699 -2.12 12.47 32.97
N VAL A 700 -1.05 11.65 33.00
CA VAL A 700 0.27 12.09 33.48
C VAL A 700 0.79 13.24 32.62
N PHE A 701 0.71 13.08 31.29
CA PHE A 701 1.13 14.12 30.35
C PHE A 701 0.38 15.45 30.56
N ALA A 702 -0.93 15.39 30.81
CA ALA A 702 -1.74 16.57 31.11
C ALA A 702 -1.33 17.32 32.39
N SER A 703 -0.75 16.61 33.36
CA SER A 703 -0.23 17.24 34.57
C SER A 703 1.14 17.92 34.38
N CYS A 704 1.91 17.51 33.37
CA CYS A 704 3.30 17.95 33.19
C CYS A 704 3.47 19.11 32.18
N CYS A 705 2.49 19.35 31.30
CA CYS A 705 2.59 20.36 30.22
C CYS A 705 1.47 21.42 30.29
N PRO A 706 1.47 22.34 31.28
CA PRO A 706 0.40 23.32 31.46
C PRO A 706 0.37 24.43 30.39
N LEU A 707 1.44 24.58 29.61
CA LEU A 707 1.57 25.57 28.54
C LEU A 707 1.07 25.09 27.17
N LEU A 708 0.65 23.82 27.07
CA LEU A 708 0.26 23.21 25.80
C LEU A 708 -0.91 23.95 25.14
N THR A 709 -0.69 24.39 23.90
CA THR A 709 -1.68 25.07 23.04
C THR A 709 -2.19 24.17 21.91
N ASP A 710 -1.36 23.27 21.39
CA ASP A 710 -1.69 22.40 20.25
C ASP A 710 -1.40 20.93 20.57
N LEU A 711 -2.41 20.08 20.44
CA LEU A 711 -2.28 18.64 20.60
C LEU A 711 -2.79 17.89 19.38
N THR A 712 -1.97 16.99 18.83
CA THR A 712 -2.38 16.07 17.77
C THR A 712 -2.25 14.63 18.26
N LEU A 713 -3.33 13.86 18.15
CA LEU A 713 -3.38 12.42 18.46
C LEU A 713 -3.75 11.65 17.19
N SER A 714 -2.82 10.86 16.67
CA SER A 714 -2.99 10.07 15.44
C SER A 714 -2.78 8.58 15.70
N PHE A 715 -3.74 7.75 15.28
CA PHE A 715 -3.67 6.28 15.39
C PHE A 715 -3.50 5.76 16.82
N CYS A 716 -3.98 6.49 17.83
CA CYS A 716 -3.94 6.06 19.22
C CYS A 716 -5.15 5.17 19.53
N SER A 717 -4.95 3.85 19.55
CA SER A 717 -6.02 2.86 19.74
C SER A 717 -6.44 2.69 21.22
N ASN A 718 -5.52 2.96 22.15
CA ASN A 718 -5.70 2.81 23.59
C ASN A 718 -6.22 4.06 24.32
N ILE A 719 -6.70 5.06 23.56
CA ILE A 719 -7.29 6.29 24.11
C ILE A 719 -8.80 6.28 23.83
N ASP A 720 -9.59 6.33 24.89
CA ASP A 720 -11.06 6.38 24.84
C ASP A 720 -11.59 7.72 25.38
N ASP A 721 -12.89 7.79 25.65
CA ASP A 721 -13.57 8.98 26.19
C ASP A 721 -13.01 9.43 27.56
N LEU A 722 -12.58 8.49 28.40
CA LEU A 722 -11.94 8.80 29.69
C LEU A 722 -10.59 9.47 29.43
N GLY A 723 -9.81 8.95 28.49
CA GLY A 723 -8.56 9.57 28.03
C GLY A 723 -8.76 11.02 27.56
N LEU A 724 -9.73 11.24 26.67
CA LEU A 724 -10.06 12.59 26.20
C LEU A 724 -10.52 13.54 27.32
N SER A 725 -11.24 13.03 28.32
CA SER A 725 -11.69 13.87 29.44
C SER A 725 -10.51 14.52 30.18
N PHE A 726 -9.32 13.89 30.17
CA PHE A 726 -8.13 14.48 30.77
C PHE A 726 -7.61 15.70 30.02
N LEU A 727 -7.97 15.89 28.74
CA LEU A 727 -7.59 17.10 28.01
C LEU A 727 -8.18 18.38 28.62
N ALA A 728 -9.29 18.27 29.37
CA ALA A 728 -9.88 19.38 30.12
C ALA A 728 -8.93 20.00 31.18
N HIS A 729 -7.85 19.32 31.53
CA HIS A 729 -6.82 19.83 32.44
C HIS A 729 -5.91 20.85 31.76
N PHE A 730 -5.78 20.83 30.43
CA PHE A 730 -5.01 21.82 29.67
C PHE A 730 -5.77 23.15 29.54
N LYS A 731 -5.45 24.10 30.41
CA LYS A 731 -6.16 25.40 30.46
C LYS A 731 -5.85 26.34 29.30
N LYS A 732 -4.77 26.10 28.55
CA LYS A 732 -4.34 26.92 27.41
C LYS A 732 -4.52 26.21 26.05
N LEU A 733 -5.18 25.06 26.02
CA LEU A 733 -5.34 24.28 24.79
C LEU A 733 -6.26 25.03 23.81
N MET A 734 -5.71 25.38 22.65
CA MET A 734 -6.37 26.14 21.59
C MET A 734 -6.69 25.26 20.37
N SER A 735 -5.83 24.30 20.05
CA SER A 735 -5.99 23.40 18.91
C SER A 735 -5.95 21.93 19.33
N VAL A 736 -6.96 21.17 18.92
CA VAL A 736 -7.00 19.71 19.09
C VAL A 736 -7.24 19.05 17.75
N ARG A 737 -6.33 18.15 17.36
CA ARG A 737 -6.45 17.33 16.14
C ARG A 737 -6.50 15.86 16.49
N LEU A 738 -7.63 15.22 16.18
CA LEU A 738 -7.88 13.81 16.43
C LEU A 738 -7.96 13.08 15.09
N LYS A 739 -7.03 12.15 14.86
CA LYS A 739 -6.93 11.39 13.61
C LYS A 739 -6.97 9.89 13.90
N THR A 740 -7.99 9.22 13.38
CA THR A 740 -8.13 7.76 13.46
C THR A 740 -8.04 7.26 14.91
N LEU A 741 -8.99 7.69 15.74
CA LEU A 741 -9.11 7.26 17.14
C LEU A 741 -10.35 6.36 17.29
N PRO A 742 -10.19 5.03 17.26
CA PRO A 742 -11.31 4.10 17.08
C PRO A 742 -12.18 3.93 18.33
N ALA A 743 -11.71 4.31 19.52
CA ALA A 743 -12.42 4.13 20.78
C ALA A 743 -13.21 5.38 21.25
N ILE A 744 -12.99 6.54 20.63
CA ILE A 744 -13.60 7.81 21.05
C ILE A 744 -15.02 7.97 20.52
N THR A 745 -15.92 8.44 21.38
CA THR A 745 -17.31 8.76 21.06
C THR A 745 -17.61 10.25 21.30
N SER A 746 -18.87 10.64 21.03
CA SER A 746 -19.33 12.01 21.27
C SER A 746 -19.23 12.44 22.74
N VAL A 747 -19.20 11.50 23.70
CA VAL A 747 -19.10 11.80 25.13
C VAL A 747 -17.71 12.35 25.49
N GLY A 748 -16.65 11.75 24.95
CA GLY A 748 -15.28 12.25 25.12
C GLY A 748 -15.12 13.63 24.48
N LEU A 749 -15.68 13.83 23.29
CA LEU A 749 -15.61 15.12 22.60
C LEU A 749 -16.40 16.22 23.32
N LEU A 750 -17.57 15.91 23.88
CA LEU A 750 -18.33 16.83 24.73
C LEU A 750 -17.51 17.23 25.97
N SER A 751 -16.79 16.28 26.57
CA SER A 751 -15.91 16.56 27.72
C SER A 751 -14.79 17.53 27.36
N VAL A 752 -14.20 17.40 26.16
CA VAL A 752 -13.21 18.36 25.63
C VAL A 752 -13.86 19.72 25.38
N ALA A 753 -15.03 19.77 24.76
CA ALA A 753 -15.75 21.02 24.49
C ALA A 753 -16.12 21.78 25.78
N VAL A 754 -16.53 21.06 26.83
CA VAL A 754 -16.85 21.65 28.14
C VAL A 754 -15.58 22.08 28.90
N GLY A 755 -14.52 21.28 28.83
CA GLY A 755 -13.29 21.47 29.60
C GLY A 755 -12.32 22.51 29.02
N CYS A 756 -12.14 22.52 27.70
CA CYS A 756 -11.15 23.33 26.99
C CYS A 756 -11.75 24.66 26.52
N LYS A 757 -11.92 25.61 27.44
CA LYS A 757 -12.59 26.90 27.17
C LYS A 757 -11.86 27.82 26.17
N SER A 758 -10.57 27.58 25.92
CA SER A 758 -9.76 28.34 24.97
C SER A 758 -9.69 27.69 23.59
N LEU A 759 -10.44 26.60 23.35
CA LEU A 759 -10.44 25.89 22.09
C LEU A 759 -10.95 26.78 20.95
N SER A 760 -10.08 27.06 20.00
CA SER A 760 -10.35 27.82 18.77
C SER A 760 -10.27 26.95 17.51
N ALA A 761 -9.57 25.80 17.54
CA ALA A 761 -9.45 24.91 16.38
C ALA A 761 -9.72 23.44 16.77
N LEU A 762 -10.61 22.78 16.04
CA LEU A 762 -10.94 21.37 16.23
C LEU A 762 -10.92 20.62 14.90
N HIS A 763 -10.06 19.58 14.82
CA HIS A 763 -9.97 18.73 13.63
C HIS A 763 -10.31 17.29 14.00
N LEU A 764 -11.29 16.72 13.30
CA LEU A 764 -11.77 15.36 13.46
C LEU A 764 -11.58 14.64 12.14
N ILE A 765 -10.69 13.66 12.11
CA ILE A 765 -10.35 12.90 10.90
C ILE A 765 -10.54 11.41 11.19
N CYS A 766 -11.39 10.74 10.43
CA CYS A 766 -11.65 9.29 10.55
C CYS A 766 -12.10 8.85 11.96
N CYS A 767 -12.84 9.70 12.69
CA CYS A 767 -13.36 9.41 14.02
C CYS A 767 -14.78 8.80 13.92
N ASN A 768 -14.84 7.50 13.68
CA ASN A 768 -16.06 6.83 13.17
C ASN A 768 -17.17 6.56 14.21
N LYS A 769 -16.90 6.74 15.52
CA LYS A 769 -17.89 6.48 16.59
C LYS A 769 -18.60 7.75 17.10
N LEU A 770 -18.35 8.92 16.50
CA LEU A 770 -19.00 10.20 16.83
C LEU A 770 -20.43 10.28 16.28
N GLY A 771 -21.44 9.88 17.06
CA GLY A 771 -22.84 9.81 16.60
C GLY A 771 -23.82 10.81 17.21
N ASN A 772 -23.57 11.30 18.43
CA ASN A 772 -24.38 12.33 19.09
C ASN A 772 -23.81 13.73 18.76
N MET A 773 -24.69 14.72 18.54
CA MET A 773 -24.37 16.10 18.16
C MET A 773 -24.38 17.09 19.34
N GLU A 774 -24.61 16.65 20.57
CA GLU A 774 -24.57 17.51 21.77
C GLU A 774 -23.29 18.36 21.90
N TRP A 775 -22.13 17.82 21.51
CA TRP A 775 -20.88 18.57 21.52
C TRP A 775 -20.87 19.70 20.48
N LEU A 776 -21.51 19.51 19.33
CA LEU A 776 -21.61 20.50 18.26
C LEU A 776 -22.55 21.63 18.68
N GLU A 777 -23.70 21.29 19.27
CA GLU A 777 -24.63 22.26 19.85
C GLU A 777 -23.96 23.08 20.97
N TYR A 778 -23.19 22.41 21.84
CA TYR A 778 -22.45 23.07 22.91
C TYR A 778 -21.36 24.01 22.38
N LEU A 779 -20.55 23.56 21.41
CA LEU A 779 -19.53 24.39 20.77
C LEU A 779 -20.14 25.62 20.08
N GLY A 780 -21.29 25.45 19.44
CA GLY A 780 -22.06 26.56 18.91
C GLY A 780 -22.48 27.54 20.01
N ARG A 781 -23.02 27.05 21.12
CA ARG A 781 -23.46 27.92 22.23
C ARG A 781 -22.32 28.73 22.85
N ILE A 782 -21.12 28.17 22.96
CA ILE A 782 -19.96 28.90 23.52
C ILE A 782 -19.34 29.88 22.52
N GLY A 783 -19.47 29.60 21.21
CA GLY A 783 -19.00 30.47 20.13
C GLY A 783 -17.50 30.80 20.18
N SER A 784 -16.67 29.90 20.74
CA SER A 784 -15.21 30.11 20.85
C SER A 784 -14.43 29.65 19.62
N LEU A 785 -15.02 28.77 18.79
CA LEU A 785 -14.31 28.09 17.72
C LEU A 785 -14.18 28.97 16.47
N GLU A 786 -12.97 29.00 15.93
CA GLU A 786 -12.56 29.75 14.74
C GLU A 786 -12.31 28.81 13.54
N GLU A 787 -11.85 27.58 13.78
CA GLU A 787 -11.60 26.54 12.77
C GLU A 787 -12.25 25.21 13.14
N LEU A 788 -13.06 24.67 12.24
CA LEU A 788 -13.65 23.33 12.36
C LEU A 788 -13.37 22.51 11.10
N VAL A 789 -12.71 21.37 11.27
CA VAL A 789 -12.40 20.44 10.18
C VAL A 789 -12.95 19.07 10.52
N VAL A 790 -13.86 18.55 9.69
CA VAL A 790 -14.45 17.22 9.85
C VAL A 790 -14.24 16.43 8.55
N LYS A 791 -13.43 15.37 8.63
CA LYS A 791 -13.08 14.51 7.49
C LYS A 791 -13.38 13.06 7.79
N ASN A 792 -14.13 12.42 6.90
CA ASN A 792 -14.40 10.98 6.88
C ASN A 792 -14.90 10.41 8.23
N CYS A 793 -15.75 11.15 8.93
CA CYS A 793 -16.35 10.71 10.19
C CYS A 793 -17.72 10.08 9.89
N LYS A 794 -17.77 8.74 9.78
CA LYS A 794 -18.92 7.99 9.24
C LYS A 794 -20.30 8.29 9.84
N LYS A 795 -20.37 8.70 11.12
CA LYS A 795 -21.62 8.97 11.82
C LYS A 795 -22.05 10.44 11.79
N ILE A 796 -21.17 11.34 11.32
CA ILE A 796 -21.49 12.75 11.09
C ILE A 796 -21.94 12.89 9.65
N SER A 797 -23.21 13.24 9.47
CA SER A 797 -23.84 13.47 8.18
C SER A 797 -23.65 14.92 7.72
N GLN A 798 -23.86 15.15 6.43
CA GLN A 798 -23.91 16.50 5.86
C GLN A 798 -25.05 17.37 6.44
N PHE A 799 -26.12 16.76 6.97
CA PHE A 799 -27.24 17.50 7.56
C PHE A 799 -26.90 18.07 8.94
N ASP A 800 -25.94 17.45 9.63
CA ASP A 800 -25.44 17.96 10.90
C ASP A 800 -24.69 19.29 10.73
N VAL A 801 -24.21 19.59 9.51
CA VAL A 801 -23.62 20.90 9.15
C VAL A 801 -24.66 22.02 9.17
N LEU A 802 -25.94 21.72 8.92
CA LEU A 802 -27.02 22.71 8.97
C LEU A 802 -27.33 23.17 10.41
N MET A 803 -26.83 22.46 11.43
CA MET A 803 -26.99 22.79 12.85
C MET A 803 -26.04 23.92 13.30
N LEU A 804 -25.15 24.41 12.42
CA LEU A 804 -24.27 25.55 12.69
C LEU A 804 -25.05 26.88 12.70
N GLY A 805 -25.76 27.14 13.80
CA GLY A 805 -26.58 28.34 14.00
C GLY A 805 -25.80 29.63 14.36
N PRO A 806 -26.47 30.68 14.87
CA PRO A 806 -25.85 31.99 15.19
C PRO A 806 -24.81 31.97 16.32
N GLY A 807 -24.60 30.82 16.96
CA GLY A 807 -23.52 30.64 17.92
C GLY A 807 -22.12 30.61 17.28
N TRP A 808 -22.02 30.36 15.98
CA TRP A 808 -20.76 30.13 15.26
C TRP A 808 -20.14 31.39 14.64
N MET A 809 -20.41 32.57 15.19
CA MET A 809 -19.98 33.86 14.61
C MET A 809 -18.46 34.08 14.55
N LYS A 810 -17.66 33.32 15.31
CA LYS A 810 -16.20 33.37 15.23
C LYS A 810 -15.61 32.40 14.20
N LEU A 811 -16.43 31.51 13.65
CA LEU A 811 -15.96 30.50 12.70
C LEU A 811 -15.52 31.20 11.41
N HIS A 812 -14.21 31.14 11.14
CA HIS A 812 -13.60 31.70 9.94
C HIS A 812 -13.25 30.62 8.93
N LYS A 813 -13.00 29.38 9.37
CA LYS A 813 -12.68 28.25 8.51
C LYS A 813 -13.52 27.02 8.83
N PHE A 814 -14.17 26.48 7.80
CA PHE A 814 -14.96 25.27 7.89
C PHE A 814 -14.65 24.31 6.74
N GLU A 815 -14.25 23.09 7.08
CA GLU A 815 -13.98 22.02 6.10
C GLU A 815 -14.77 20.77 6.45
N PHE A 816 -15.55 20.28 5.49
CA PHE A 816 -16.33 19.05 5.60
C PHE A 816 -16.11 18.14 4.39
N LYS A 817 -15.60 16.93 4.62
CA LYS A 817 -15.31 15.94 3.57
C LYS A 817 -15.72 14.54 3.98
N ILE A 818 -16.43 13.80 3.12
CA ILE A 818 -16.79 12.39 3.32
C ILE A 818 -16.09 11.54 2.24
N GLU A 819 -15.58 10.33 2.54
CA GLU A 819 -14.96 9.49 1.50
C GLU A 819 -15.96 8.57 0.79
N ASP A 820 -17.01 8.16 1.49
CA ASP A 820 -17.96 7.14 1.08
C ASP A 820 -19.33 7.76 0.73
N LEU A 821 -19.58 7.97 -0.56
CA LEU A 821 -20.92 8.21 -1.08
C LEU A 821 -21.61 6.86 -1.33
N SER A 822 -21.79 6.06 -0.27
CA SER A 822 -22.81 5.02 -0.36
C SER A 822 -24.13 5.74 -0.55
N TYR A 823 -24.89 5.40 -1.59
CA TYR A 823 -26.31 5.73 -1.74
C TYR A 823 -27.15 5.06 -0.62
N SER A 824 -26.67 5.12 0.61
CA SER A 824 -27.35 4.63 1.79
C SER A 824 -28.32 5.72 2.19
N TYR A 825 -29.59 5.45 1.91
CA TYR A 825 -30.74 5.90 2.67
C TYR A 825 -30.34 6.32 4.10
N ASP A 826 -30.12 7.62 4.35
CA ASP A 826 -29.99 8.14 5.72
C ASP A 826 -31.41 8.44 6.20
N PRO A 827 -31.96 7.71 7.19
CA PRO A 827 -33.28 7.98 7.74
C PRO A 827 -33.40 9.36 8.43
N ARG A 828 -32.29 10.11 8.57
CA ARG A 828 -32.27 11.51 9.00
C ARG A 828 -32.28 12.52 7.84
N ASP A 829 -32.36 12.06 6.59
CA ASP A 829 -32.53 12.93 5.42
C ASP A 829 -33.84 13.75 5.58
N PRO A 830 -33.76 15.09 5.73
CA PRO A 830 -34.91 15.94 6.01
C PRO A 830 -35.95 15.94 4.88
N SER A 831 -35.60 15.46 3.69
CA SER A 831 -36.52 15.32 2.55
C SER A 831 -37.68 14.34 2.78
N TYR A 832 -37.63 13.51 3.83
CA TYR A 832 -38.71 12.58 4.19
C TYR A 832 -39.69 13.12 5.24
N VAL A 833 -39.48 14.34 5.75
CA VAL A 833 -40.42 14.99 6.68
C VAL A 833 -41.25 16.02 5.92
N ALA A 834 -42.24 15.54 5.17
CA ALA A 834 -43.27 16.40 4.59
C ALA A 834 -43.96 17.16 5.75
N HIS A 835 -43.91 18.50 5.69
CA HIS A 835 -44.49 19.49 6.62
C HIS A 835 -43.56 20.21 7.63
N ASN A 836 -42.25 20.01 7.63
CA ASN A 836 -41.36 20.89 8.39
C ASN A 836 -40.64 21.89 7.47
N GLN A 837 -41.09 23.15 7.48
CA GLN A 837 -40.22 24.28 7.13
C GLN A 837 -39.14 24.37 8.20
N TYR A 838 -38.06 23.61 8.07
CA TYR A 838 -36.94 23.73 8.99
C TYR A 838 -36.31 25.11 8.82
N GLY A 839 -36.62 26.01 9.75
CA GLY A 839 -35.95 27.29 9.94
C GLY A 839 -34.54 27.09 10.50
N TYR A 840 -33.65 26.47 9.72
CA TYR A 840 -32.24 26.41 10.07
C TYR A 840 -31.66 27.82 9.92
N ASP A 841 -31.48 28.51 11.04
CA ASP A 841 -30.84 29.82 11.08
C ASP A 841 -29.30 29.66 11.06
N PHE A 842 -28.78 29.05 9.99
CA PHE A 842 -27.34 29.02 9.77
C PHE A 842 -26.83 30.46 9.75
N SER A 843 -25.83 30.83 10.55
CA SER A 843 -25.36 32.22 10.60
C SER A 843 -23.87 32.25 10.92
N CYS A 844 -23.06 32.03 9.88
CA CYS A 844 -21.61 32.13 9.90
C CYS A 844 -21.19 33.32 9.03
N GLU A 845 -21.65 34.53 9.36
CA GLU A 845 -21.40 35.71 8.52
C GLU A 845 -19.91 36.03 8.35
N ASN A 846 -19.08 35.63 9.33
CA ASN A 846 -17.63 35.83 9.34
C ASN A 846 -16.83 34.68 8.72
N LEU A 847 -17.50 33.68 8.13
CA LEU A 847 -16.82 32.56 7.47
C LEU A 847 -16.06 33.07 6.25
N LYS A 848 -14.75 32.82 6.22
CA LYS A 848 -13.84 33.22 5.15
C LYS A 848 -13.45 32.06 4.26
N ASP A 849 -13.24 30.88 4.84
CA ASP A 849 -12.80 29.67 4.16
C ASP A 849 -13.85 28.57 4.30
N LEU A 850 -14.45 28.15 3.19
CA LEU A 850 -15.41 27.06 3.13
C LEU A 850 -14.93 25.99 2.17
N THR A 851 -14.77 24.76 2.66
CA THR A 851 -14.44 23.58 1.84
C THR A 851 -15.48 22.50 2.07
N LEU A 852 -16.19 22.11 1.01
CA LEU A 852 -17.17 21.03 1.02
C LEU A 852 -16.79 20.00 -0.04
N ALA A 853 -16.64 18.74 0.35
CA ALA A 853 -16.25 17.67 -0.56
C ALA A 853 -17.11 16.41 -0.40
N ARG A 854 -17.60 15.86 -1.52
CA ARG A 854 -18.41 14.63 -1.61
C ARG A 854 -19.69 14.71 -0.77
N ILE A 855 -20.49 15.74 -1.03
CA ILE A 855 -21.80 15.99 -0.40
C ILE A 855 -22.91 15.95 -1.46
N ILE A 856 -24.14 15.67 -1.05
CA ILE A 856 -25.34 15.59 -1.92
C ILE A 856 -26.32 16.70 -1.52
N THR A 857 -26.64 17.60 -2.45
CA THR A 857 -27.68 18.63 -2.27
C THR A 857 -28.91 18.33 -3.12
N ARG A 858 -30.11 18.66 -2.61
CA ARG A 858 -31.36 18.67 -3.38
C ARG A 858 -31.83 20.11 -3.56
N HIS A 859 -32.62 20.39 -4.60
CA HIS A 859 -33.13 21.73 -4.92
C HIS A 859 -33.74 22.51 -3.74
N GLU A 860 -34.32 21.83 -2.76
CA GLU A 860 -35.03 22.45 -1.63
C GLU A 860 -34.17 22.59 -0.35
N ILE A 861 -33.05 21.85 -0.23
CA ILE A 861 -32.26 21.76 1.01
C ILE A 861 -30.76 21.76 0.67
N GLY A 862 -30.01 22.73 1.21
CA GLY A 862 -28.55 22.57 1.37
C GLY A 862 -27.72 23.84 1.20
N LEU A 863 -27.17 24.08 0.00
CA LEU A 863 -26.12 25.09 -0.18
C LEU A 863 -26.65 26.52 -0.33
N ARG A 864 -27.78 26.76 -1.01
CA ARG A 864 -28.32 28.12 -1.20
C ARG A 864 -28.53 28.88 0.12
N CYS A 865 -29.06 28.20 1.14
CA CYS A 865 -29.27 28.77 2.47
C CYS A 865 -27.95 29.04 3.21
N LEU A 866 -26.97 28.15 3.05
CA LEU A 866 -25.63 28.27 3.64
C LEU A 866 -24.85 29.42 2.99
N LEU A 867 -24.66 29.35 1.66
CA LEU A 867 -23.93 30.34 0.86
C LEU A 867 -24.59 31.72 0.89
N GLY A 868 -25.93 31.77 0.98
CA GLY A 868 -26.68 33.03 1.04
C GLY A 868 -26.39 33.89 2.27
N LYS A 869 -25.76 33.32 3.30
CA LYS A 869 -25.47 33.99 4.58
C LYS A 869 -23.97 34.18 4.87
N CYS A 870 -23.06 33.62 4.07
CA CYS A 870 -21.60 33.75 4.23
C CYS A 870 -21.04 35.03 3.58
N LYS A 871 -21.38 36.22 4.09
CA LYS A 871 -20.99 37.50 3.47
C LYS A 871 -19.48 37.77 3.46
N ALA A 872 -18.74 37.24 4.42
CA ALA A 872 -17.29 37.43 4.52
C ALA A 872 -16.47 36.41 3.73
N LEU A 873 -17.09 35.56 2.91
CA LEU A 873 -16.42 34.45 2.24
C LEU A 873 -15.35 34.96 1.26
N GLU A 874 -14.12 34.49 1.46
CA GLU A 874 -12.94 34.83 0.66
C GLU A 874 -12.51 33.63 -0.21
N ASN A 875 -12.58 32.39 0.31
CA ASN A 875 -12.17 31.19 -0.38
C ASN A 875 -13.26 30.11 -0.31
N LEU A 876 -13.64 29.56 -1.46
CA LEU A 876 -14.64 28.51 -1.58
C LEU A 876 -14.10 27.32 -2.38
N CYS A 877 -14.14 26.13 -1.80
CA CYS A 877 -13.78 24.88 -2.47
C CYS A 877 -14.97 23.91 -2.43
N LEU A 878 -15.46 23.52 -3.61
CA LEU A 878 -16.57 22.56 -3.79
C LEU A 878 -16.08 21.41 -4.68
N HIS A 879 -15.83 20.23 -4.08
CA HIS A 879 -15.34 19.05 -4.80
C HIS A 879 -16.37 17.90 -4.75
N PHE A 880 -16.80 17.39 -5.90
CA PHE A 880 -17.79 16.30 -6.00
C PHE A 880 -19.07 16.59 -5.21
N VAL A 881 -19.58 17.83 -5.32
CA VAL A 881 -20.86 18.23 -4.73
C VAL A 881 -21.96 17.85 -5.72
N HIS A 882 -22.76 16.85 -5.39
CA HIS A 882 -23.88 16.39 -6.21
C HIS A 882 -25.09 17.29 -6.07
N GLY A 883 -25.77 17.60 -7.18
CA GLY A 883 -26.96 18.47 -7.19
C GLY A 883 -26.69 19.96 -6.98
N LEU A 884 -25.53 20.47 -7.41
CA LEU A 884 -25.19 21.91 -7.44
C LEU A 884 -25.72 22.57 -8.73
N HIS A 885 -26.54 23.62 -8.61
CA HIS A 885 -27.23 24.25 -9.74
C HIS A 885 -26.85 25.73 -9.92
N ASP A 886 -27.17 26.30 -11.09
CA ASP A 886 -26.89 27.71 -11.38
C ASP A 886 -27.44 28.67 -10.31
N ASP A 887 -28.62 28.35 -9.78
CA ASP A 887 -29.29 29.11 -8.74
C ASP A 887 -28.46 29.24 -7.44
N ASP A 888 -27.67 28.21 -7.10
CA ASP A 888 -26.78 28.21 -5.94
C ASP A 888 -25.61 29.18 -6.17
N MET A 889 -24.99 29.10 -7.35
CA MET A 889 -23.87 29.95 -7.76
C MET A 889 -24.28 31.40 -7.96
N ILE A 890 -25.48 31.65 -8.48
CA ILE A 890 -26.07 32.99 -8.58
C ILE A 890 -26.30 33.57 -7.18
N THR A 891 -26.78 32.75 -6.23
CA THR A 891 -26.98 33.19 -4.85
C THR A 891 -25.65 33.51 -4.16
N LEU A 892 -24.64 32.65 -4.36
CA LEU A 892 -23.27 32.89 -3.91
C LEU A 892 -22.76 34.23 -4.44
N ALA A 893 -22.81 34.43 -5.76
CA ALA A 893 -22.31 35.62 -6.43
C ALA A 893 -23.01 36.90 -5.91
N ASN A 894 -24.32 36.83 -5.64
CA ASN A 894 -25.08 37.96 -5.11
C ASN A 894 -24.79 38.29 -3.63
N LYS A 895 -24.20 37.36 -2.87
CA LYS A 895 -24.03 37.50 -1.40
C LYS A 895 -22.57 37.56 -0.95
N CYS A 896 -21.64 36.99 -1.72
CA CYS A 896 -20.22 36.84 -1.39
C CYS A 896 -19.34 37.72 -2.28
N SER A 897 -19.43 39.05 -2.14
CA SER A 897 -18.65 39.98 -2.99
C SER A 897 -17.15 40.01 -2.68
N ASN A 898 -16.73 39.46 -1.53
CA ASN A 898 -15.34 39.42 -1.08
C ASN A 898 -14.57 38.18 -1.59
N LEU A 899 -15.19 37.38 -2.46
CA LEU A 899 -14.61 36.13 -2.94
C LEU A 899 -13.32 36.41 -3.74
N LYS A 900 -12.23 35.78 -3.28
CA LYS A 900 -10.88 35.86 -3.86
C LYS A 900 -10.49 34.57 -4.58
N SER A 901 -10.93 33.41 -4.08
CA SER A 901 -10.66 32.11 -4.70
C SER A 901 -11.92 31.26 -4.77
N ILE A 902 -12.11 30.59 -5.90
CA ILE A 902 -13.12 29.55 -6.05
C ILE A 902 -12.51 28.34 -6.74
N THR A 903 -12.76 27.17 -6.17
CA THR A 903 -12.34 25.87 -6.70
C THR A 903 -13.56 24.98 -6.88
N LEU A 904 -13.78 24.51 -8.11
CA LEU A 904 -14.89 23.66 -8.51
C LEU A 904 -14.36 22.36 -9.10
N GLY A 905 -14.55 21.26 -8.37
CA GLY A 905 -14.26 19.90 -8.83
C GLY A 905 -15.57 19.20 -9.16
N LEU A 906 -15.94 19.14 -10.44
CA LEU A 906 -17.25 18.69 -10.89
C LEU A 906 -17.18 17.30 -11.55
N ARG A 907 -18.27 16.54 -11.44
CA ARG A 907 -18.47 15.28 -12.15
C ARG A 907 -19.82 15.34 -12.89
N PRO A 908 -19.90 14.99 -14.19
CA PRO A 908 -21.17 14.93 -14.91
C PRO A 908 -22.12 13.91 -14.23
N GLU A 909 -23.39 14.26 -14.07
CA GLU A 909 -24.41 13.37 -13.49
C GLU A 909 -25.19 12.67 -14.61
N HIS A 910 -25.57 11.40 -14.39
CA HIS A 910 -26.39 10.63 -15.35
C HIS A 910 -27.87 11.01 -15.23
N CYS A 911 -28.31 12.06 -15.93
CA CYS A 911 -29.73 12.42 -16.02
C CYS A 911 -30.15 12.68 -17.46
N GLU A 912 -30.56 11.65 -18.21
CA GLU A 912 -31.10 11.64 -19.60
C GLU A 912 -30.24 12.33 -20.70
N VAL A 913 -29.43 13.33 -20.36
CA VAL A 913 -28.41 14.04 -21.10
C VAL A 913 -27.21 14.19 -20.15
N TYR A 914 -26.02 13.74 -20.54
CA TYR A 914 -24.81 13.90 -19.73
C TYR A 914 -24.43 15.39 -19.64
N ARG A 915 -24.95 16.11 -18.64
CA ARG A 915 -24.61 17.52 -18.40
C ARG A 915 -24.40 17.78 -16.91
N THR A 916 -23.53 18.73 -16.60
CA THR A 916 -23.54 19.36 -15.28
C THR A 916 -24.73 20.29 -15.16
N ALA A 917 -25.32 20.39 -13.96
CA ALA A 917 -26.40 21.35 -13.68
C ALA A 917 -25.93 22.82 -13.62
N LEU A 918 -24.62 23.07 -13.70
CA LEU A 918 -24.04 24.40 -13.88
C LEU A 918 -23.86 24.74 -15.36
N THR A 919 -24.22 25.96 -15.73
CA THR A 919 -24.08 26.53 -17.07
C THR A 919 -23.35 27.87 -17.06
N ASP A 920 -23.17 28.47 -18.23
CA ASP A 920 -22.59 29.82 -18.39
C ASP A 920 -23.29 30.89 -17.54
N GLU A 921 -24.55 30.71 -17.16
CA GLU A 921 -25.24 31.65 -16.27
C GLU A 921 -24.55 31.76 -14.90
N SER A 922 -24.00 30.67 -14.37
CA SER A 922 -23.16 30.70 -13.17
C SER A 922 -21.90 31.54 -13.36
N LEU A 923 -21.18 31.33 -14.48
CA LEU A 923 -19.93 32.04 -14.76
C LEU A 923 -20.19 33.53 -14.98
N LYS A 924 -21.26 33.89 -15.69
CA LYS A 924 -21.69 35.27 -15.88
C LYS A 924 -22.06 35.94 -14.56
N ALA A 925 -22.76 35.23 -13.66
CA ALA A 925 -23.11 35.76 -12.35
C ALA A 925 -21.85 36.05 -11.50
N LEU A 926 -20.88 35.14 -11.49
CA LEU A 926 -19.59 35.35 -10.83
C LEU A 926 -18.83 36.53 -11.45
N ALA A 927 -18.73 36.59 -12.78
CA ALA A 927 -18.07 37.66 -13.51
C ALA A 927 -18.64 39.05 -13.20
N LEU A 928 -19.97 39.14 -13.04
CA LEU A 928 -20.67 40.39 -12.81
C LEU A 928 -20.59 40.89 -11.35
N ARG A 929 -20.41 39.98 -10.38
CA ARG A 929 -20.57 40.29 -8.95
C ARG A 929 -19.33 40.04 -8.08
N CYS A 930 -18.39 39.19 -8.52
CA CYS A 930 -17.19 38.81 -7.77
C CYS A 930 -15.94 39.52 -8.33
N SER A 931 -15.89 40.85 -8.18
CA SER A 931 -14.80 41.68 -8.74
C SER A 931 -13.45 41.51 -8.06
N MET A 932 -13.40 40.84 -6.90
CA MET A 932 -12.15 40.54 -6.16
C MET A 932 -11.56 39.17 -6.48
N LEU A 933 -12.19 38.39 -7.36
CA LEU A 933 -11.78 37.02 -7.68
C LEU A 933 -10.41 37.04 -8.38
N GLN A 934 -9.43 36.41 -7.75
CA GLN A 934 -8.03 36.33 -8.18
C GLN A 934 -7.61 34.90 -8.53
N SER A 935 -8.25 33.89 -7.97
CA SER A 935 -7.94 32.49 -8.21
C SER A 935 -9.21 31.75 -8.63
N PHE A 936 -9.13 31.04 -9.75
CA PHE A 936 -10.23 30.22 -10.27
C PHE A 936 -9.69 28.85 -10.68
N GLU A 937 -10.23 27.81 -10.08
CA GLU A 937 -9.94 26.42 -10.42
C GLU A 937 -11.22 25.72 -10.86
N LEU A 938 -11.18 25.13 -12.05
CA LEU A 938 -12.27 24.32 -12.60
C LEU A 938 -11.71 23.01 -13.11
N THR A 939 -12.14 21.93 -12.48
CA THR A 939 -11.67 20.59 -12.78
C THR A 939 -12.86 19.66 -13.00
N PHE A 940 -12.89 18.99 -14.15
CA PHE A 940 -13.85 17.93 -14.46
C PHE A 940 -13.24 16.55 -14.26
N PHE A 941 -13.98 15.70 -13.57
CA PHE A 941 -13.62 14.31 -13.34
C PHE A 941 -14.59 13.38 -14.08
N GLY A 942 -14.05 12.46 -14.87
CA GLY A 942 -14.81 11.40 -15.55
C GLY A 942 -15.58 11.79 -16.80
N CYS A 943 -15.18 12.86 -17.49
CA CYS A 943 -15.65 13.14 -18.85
C CYS A 943 -14.96 12.20 -19.86
N GLU A 944 -15.73 11.36 -20.55
CA GLU A 944 -15.28 10.66 -21.76
C GLU A 944 -15.37 11.61 -22.96
N ILE A 945 -14.45 11.45 -23.92
CA ILE A 945 -14.25 12.35 -25.09
C ILE A 945 -15.54 12.46 -25.95
N ASP A 946 -16.44 11.48 -25.84
CA ASP A 946 -17.66 11.35 -26.65
C ASP A 946 -18.86 12.18 -26.15
N TYR A 947 -18.75 12.88 -25.01
CA TYR A 947 -19.86 13.68 -24.43
C TYR A 947 -19.49 15.18 -24.30
N PRO A 948 -19.70 15.98 -25.36
CA PRO A 948 -19.20 17.37 -25.42
C PRO A 948 -20.03 18.40 -24.63
N GLU A 949 -21.18 18.04 -24.07
CA GLU A 949 -22.08 19.00 -23.41
C GLU A 949 -21.74 19.18 -21.91
N ILE A 950 -20.52 19.62 -21.65
CA ILE A 950 -20.19 20.26 -20.38
C ILE A 950 -21.01 21.56 -20.35
N GLY A 951 -21.81 21.81 -19.31
CA GLY A 951 -22.76 22.94 -19.31
C GLY A 951 -22.12 24.33 -19.49
N PHE A 952 -20.80 24.44 -19.35
CA PHE A 952 -20.02 25.64 -19.65
C PHE A 952 -19.51 25.68 -21.08
N THR A 953 -19.50 26.86 -21.68
CA THR A 953 -18.86 27.14 -22.96
C THR A 953 -17.54 27.89 -22.80
N GLN A 954 -16.71 27.86 -23.85
CA GLN A 954 -15.50 28.67 -23.90
C GLN A 954 -15.82 30.18 -23.75
N GLU A 955 -16.96 30.65 -24.28
CA GLU A 955 -17.36 32.05 -24.16
C GLU A 955 -17.70 32.44 -22.72
N GLY A 956 -18.40 31.57 -21.99
CA GLY A 956 -18.69 31.76 -20.57
C GLY A 956 -17.41 31.86 -19.72
N LEU A 957 -16.45 30.96 -19.93
CA LEU A 957 -15.16 30.97 -19.23
C LEU A 957 -14.35 32.23 -19.54
N MET A 958 -14.29 32.64 -20.81
CA MET A 958 -13.57 33.86 -21.20
C MET A 958 -14.24 35.12 -20.64
N THR A 959 -15.57 35.15 -20.56
CA THR A 959 -16.31 36.25 -19.93
C THR A 959 -15.89 36.44 -18.48
N LEU A 960 -15.72 35.35 -17.72
CA LEU A 960 -15.24 35.40 -16.33
C LEU A 960 -13.81 35.94 -16.26
N ILE A 961 -12.90 35.38 -17.05
CA ILE A 961 -11.47 35.72 -17.01
C ILE A 961 -11.21 37.17 -17.44
N GLN A 962 -12.02 37.70 -18.37
CA GLN A 962 -11.91 39.10 -18.81
C GLN A 962 -12.53 40.09 -17.83
N SER A 963 -13.51 39.66 -17.04
CA SER A 963 -14.24 40.52 -16.10
C SER A 963 -13.59 40.59 -14.71
N CYS A 964 -12.89 39.54 -14.29
CA CYS A 964 -12.25 39.43 -12.97
C CYS A 964 -10.72 39.56 -13.05
N PRO A 965 -10.04 40.05 -12.00
CA PRO A 965 -8.57 40.16 -11.96
C PRO A 965 -7.90 38.81 -11.64
N ILE A 966 -8.19 37.78 -12.45
CA ILE A 966 -7.66 36.42 -12.27
C ILE A 966 -6.14 36.40 -12.47
N ARG A 967 -5.43 35.98 -11.42
CA ARG A 967 -3.98 35.78 -11.35
C ARG A 967 -3.61 34.31 -11.48
N ASP A 968 -4.38 33.45 -10.83
CA ASP A 968 -4.16 32.00 -10.81
C ASP A 968 -5.33 31.28 -11.47
N LEU A 969 -5.07 30.58 -12.57
CA LEU A 969 -6.07 29.82 -13.31
C LEU A 969 -5.65 28.36 -13.41
N VAL A 970 -6.49 27.46 -12.92
CA VAL A 970 -6.28 26.00 -13.00
C VAL A 970 -7.46 25.39 -13.75
N LEU A 971 -7.17 24.72 -14.87
CA LEU A 971 -8.18 24.06 -15.70
C LEU A 971 -7.79 22.60 -15.92
N GLY A 972 -8.62 21.67 -15.45
CA GLY A 972 -8.37 20.23 -15.53
C GLY A 972 -9.50 19.46 -16.19
N GLY A 973 -9.24 18.68 -17.24
CA GLY A 973 -10.28 17.92 -17.95
C GLY A 973 -11.32 18.79 -18.66
N VAL A 974 -10.94 20.04 -18.97
CA VAL A 974 -11.79 21.05 -19.61
C VAL A 974 -11.60 20.97 -21.12
N ASP A 975 -12.30 20.04 -21.77
CA ASP A 975 -12.23 19.80 -23.22
C ASP A 975 -12.90 20.90 -24.08
N ILE A 976 -13.41 21.96 -23.46
CA ILE A 976 -13.97 23.13 -24.15
C ILE A 976 -12.92 24.16 -24.59
N LEU A 977 -11.68 24.07 -24.08
CA LEU A 977 -10.63 25.07 -24.36
C LEU A 977 -9.79 24.67 -25.58
N ASP A 978 -9.88 25.46 -26.65
CA ASP A 978 -9.10 25.29 -27.88
C ASP A 978 -8.02 26.38 -28.05
N ASP A 979 -7.28 26.34 -29.16
CA ASP A 979 -6.26 27.34 -29.48
C ASP A 979 -6.82 28.78 -29.62
N LYS A 980 -8.11 28.96 -29.94
CA LYS A 980 -8.76 30.28 -29.93
C LYS A 980 -9.01 30.74 -28.50
N GLY A 981 -9.35 29.82 -27.59
CA GLY A 981 -9.41 30.09 -26.16
C GLY A 981 -8.06 30.49 -25.59
N MET A 982 -6.99 29.79 -25.96
CA MET A 982 -5.61 30.15 -25.58
C MET A 982 -5.21 31.55 -26.08
N LYS A 983 -5.68 31.95 -27.26
CA LYS A 983 -5.53 33.32 -27.75
C LYS A 983 -6.18 34.33 -26.80
N ALA A 984 -7.40 34.07 -26.36
CA ALA A 984 -8.12 34.95 -25.44
C ALA A 984 -7.41 35.03 -24.09
N LEU A 985 -6.90 33.90 -23.56
CA LEU A 985 -6.08 33.87 -22.35
C LEU A 985 -4.80 34.70 -22.48
N SER A 986 -4.17 34.73 -23.66
CA SER A 986 -2.99 35.56 -23.90
C SER A 986 -3.26 37.06 -23.73
N CYS A 987 -4.53 37.49 -23.83
CA CYS A 987 -4.95 38.87 -23.61
C CYS A 987 -5.35 39.16 -22.15
N ALA A 988 -5.33 38.16 -21.26
CA ALA A 988 -5.63 38.37 -19.84
C ALA A 988 -4.53 39.24 -19.18
N LEU A 989 -4.94 40.38 -18.61
CA LEU A 989 -4.01 41.39 -18.10
C LEU A 989 -3.36 41.03 -16.77
N PHE A 990 -3.98 40.13 -16.00
CA PHE A 990 -3.59 39.83 -14.62
C PHE A 990 -3.05 38.40 -14.43
N LEU A 991 -3.14 37.54 -15.44
CA LEU A 991 -2.78 36.12 -15.33
C LEU A 991 -1.28 35.95 -15.10
N GLU A 992 -0.92 35.39 -13.94
CA GLU A 992 0.44 35.15 -13.46
C GLU A 992 0.77 33.65 -13.42
N SER A 993 -0.20 32.81 -13.09
CA SER A 993 -0.07 31.36 -13.07
C SER A 993 -1.16 30.69 -13.90
N LEU A 994 -0.76 29.78 -14.79
CA LEU A 994 -1.67 28.94 -15.57
C LEU A 994 -1.32 27.47 -15.40
N GLU A 995 -2.30 26.67 -15.00
CA GLU A 995 -2.23 25.22 -14.99
C GLU A 995 -3.27 24.62 -15.93
N LEU A 996 -2.81 23.84 -16.90
CA LEU A 996 -3.65 23.08 -17.82
C LEU A 996 -3.37 21.61 -17.64
N THR A 997 -4.41 20.85 -17.28
CA THR A 997 -4.32 19.40 -17.17
C THR A 997 -5.35 18.71 -18.07
N ARG A 998 -4.92 17.72 -18.87
CA ARG A 998 -5.76 17.00 -19.85
C ARG A 998 -6.46 17.91 -20.86
N SER A 999 -5.78 18.96 -21.34
CA SER A 999 -6.33 19.84 -22.39
C SER A 999 -5.97 19.30 -23.78
N ILE A 1000 -6.79 18.41 -24.34
CA ILE A 1000 -6.48 17.69 -25.58
C ILE A 1000 -6.56 18.56 -26.85
N PHE A 1001 -7.39 19.62 -26.83
CA PHE A 1001 -7.61 20.51 -27.97
C PHE A 1001 -6.65 21.70 -28.03
N VAL A 1002 -5.78 21.84 -27.02
CA VAL A 1002 -4.72 22.85 -27.00
C VAL A 1002 -3.47 22.31 -27.68
N THR A 1003 -3.00 23.01 -28.70
CA THR A 1003 -1.81 22.62 -29.48
C THR A 1003 -0.68 23.63 -29.31
N ASP A 1004 0.46 23.34 -29.98
CA ASP A 1004 1.57 24.29 -30.07
C ASP A 1004 1.15 25.67 -30.59
N ALA A 1005 0.13 25.76 -31.45
CA ALA A 1005 -0.36 27.04 -31.97
C ALA A 1005 -1.00 27.90 -30.86
N GLY A 1006 -1.73 27.29 -29.92
CA GLY A 1006 -2.26 27.96 -28.74
C GLY A 1006 -1.15 28.37 -27.78
N LEU A 1007 -0.16 27.50 -27.55
CA LEU A 1007 0.95 27.78 -26.65
C LEU A 1007 1.86 28.90 -27.19
N CYS A 1008 2.08 28.98 -28.51
CA CYS A 1008 2.77 30.09 -29.17
C CYS A 1008 2.05 31.44 -28.96
N GLN A 1009 0.72 31.43 -28.88
CA GLN A 1009 -0.07 32.63 -28.61
C GLN A 1009 0.02 33.02 -27.14
N LEU A 1010 -0.03 32.03 -26.22
CA LEU A 1010 0.15 32.25 -24.79
C LEU A 1010 1.52 32.85 -24.45
N ALA A 1011 2.56 32.56 -25.23
CA ALA A 1011 3.89 33.15 -25.06
C ALA A 1011 3.87 34.71 -25.09
N CYS A 1012 2.84 35.31 -25.70
CA CYS A 1012 2.65 36.76 -25.73
C CYS A 1012 2.00 37.34 -24.45
N SER A 1013 1.53 36.51 -23.51
CA SER A 1013 0.80 36.92 -22.29
C SER A 1013 1.59 37.87 -21.38
N PRO A 1014 1.06 39.04 -20.99
CA PRO A 1014 1.87 40.13 -20.43
C PRO A 1014 2.56 39.79 -19.09
N ARG A 1015 1.94 38.97 -18.23
CA ARG A 1015 2.36 38.75 -16.84
C ARG A 1015 2.59 37.30 -16.42
N LEU A 1016 2.50 36.33 -17.34
CA LEU A 1016 2.65 34.92 -16.99
C LEU A 1016 4.08 34.62 -16.50
N ILE A 1017 4.17 34.08 -15.28
CA ILE A 1017 5.41 33.71 -14.59
C ILE A 1017 5.48 32.22 -14.26
N ASN A 1018 4.33 31.56 -14.06
CA ASN A 1018 4.23 30.16 -13.72
C ASN A 1018 3.37 29.43 -14.75
N LEU A 1019 3.87 28.31 -15.27
CA LEU A 1019 3.16 27.48 -16.22
C LEU A 1019 3.26 26.01 -15.82
N THR A 1020 2.12 25.35 -15.66
CA THR A 1020 2.01 23.91 -15.43
C THR A 1020 1.24 23.28 -16.59
N LEU A 1021 1.82 22.26 -17.22
CA LEU A 1021 1.17 21.47 -18.27
C LEU A 1021 1.16 20.00 -17.87
N GLY A 1022 -0.03 19.43 -17.69
CA GLY A 1022 -0.26 18.05 -17.29
C GLY A 1022 -1.03 17.28 -18.36
N LEU A 1023 -0.55 16.13 -18.85
CA LEU A 1023 -1.30 15.27 -19.80
C LEU A 1023 -1.85 16.02 -21.04
N CYS A 1024 -1.12 17.01 -21.56
CA CYS A 1024 -1.51 17.78 -22.75
C CYS A 1024 -0.86 17.22 -24.01
N ASP A 1025 -1.51 16.24 -24.66
CA ASP A 1025 -0.94 15.49 -25.80
C ASP A 1025 -0.82 16.30 -27.11
N GLY A 1026 -1.47 17.46 -27.20
CA GLY A 1026 -1.39 18.38 -28.33
C GLY A 1026 -0.14 19.27 -28.34
N ILE A 1027 0.61 19.30 -27.23
CA ILE A 1027 1.77 20.18 -27.04
C ILE A 1027 3.07 19.41 -27.24
N THR A 1028 4.00 19.97 -28.00
CA THR A 1028 5.31 19.40 -28.30
C THR A 1028 6.46 20.32 -27.86
N ASP A 1029 7.69 19.85 -28.06
CA ASP A 1029 8.91 20.65 -27.89
C ASP A 1029 8.87 21.99 -28.61
N TYR A 1030 8.19 22.08 -29.74
CA TYR A 1030 8.09 23.31 -30.52
C TYR A 1030 7.32 24.39 -29.76
N GLY A 1031 6.13 24.07 -29.24
CA GLY A 1031 5.30 25.03 -28.50
C GLY A 1031 5.96 25.46 -27.19
N VAL A 1032 6.55 24.52 -26.45
CA VAL A 1032 7.28 24.83 -25.20
C VAL A 1032 8.51 25.68 -25.50
N GLY A 1033 9.27 25.33 -26.56
CA GLY A 1033 10.43 26.09 -27.00
C GLY A 1033 10.12 27.55 -27.33
N GLU A 1034 8.97 27.84 -27.95
CA GLU A 1034 8.55 29.22 -28.23
C GLU A 1034 8.20 30.02 -26.95
N VAL A 1035 7.58 29.39 -25.94
CA VAL A 1035 7.33 30.03 -24.64
C VAL A 1035 8.65 30.34 -23.94
N VAL A 1036 9.58 29.38 -23.91
CA VAL A 1036 10.92 29.54 -23.33
C VAL A 1036 11.71 30.65 -24.02
N ARG A 1037 11.57 30.77 -25.35
CA ARG A 1037 12.29 31.79 -26.13
C ARG A 1037 11.77 33.20 -25.86
N ARG A 1038 10.46 33.35 -25.62
CA ARG A 1038 9.79 34.65 -25.53
C ARG A 1038 9.56 35.12 -24.09
N ARG A 1039 9.60 34.22 -23.11
CA ARG A 1039 9.30 34.51 -21.70
C ARG A 1039 10.38 33.94 -20.77
N LYS A 1040 10.70 34.69 -19.73
CA LYS A 1040 11.49 34.20 -18.59
C LYS A 1040 10.52 33.82 -17.47
N LEU A 1041 10.16 32.54 -17.42
CA LEU A 1041 9.29 32.02 -16.37
C LEU A 1041 10.06 31.90 -15.05
N GLU A 1042 9.35 31.97 -13.93
CA GLU A 1042 9.90 31.65 -12.62
C GLU A 1042 9.78 30.15 -12.34
N SER A 1043 8.64 29.56 -12.69
CA SER A 1043 8.38 28.13 -12.58
C SER A 1043 7.80 27.54 -13.87
N LEU A 1044 8.35 26.42 -14.33
CA LEU A 1044 7.77 25.60 -15.39
C LEU A 1044 7.65 24.16 -14.90
N ILE A 1045 6.43 23.63 -14.89
CA ILE A 1045 6.13 22.25 -14.51
C ILE A 1045 5.52 21.53 -15.71
N ILE A 1046 6.15 20.43 -16.15
CA ILE A 1046 5.61 19.54 -17.18
C ILE A 1046 5.38 18.17 -16.54
N GLU A 1047 4.13 17.72 -16.51
CA GLU A 1047 3.72 16.43 -15.97
C GLU A 1047 3.08 15.57 -17.06
N GLN A 1048 3.75 14.51 -17.48
CA GLN A 1048 3.19 13.49 -18.40
C GLN A 1048 2.71 13.99 -19.77
N CYS A 1049 3.26 15.09 -20.28
CA CYS A 1049 3.07 15.47 -21.68
C CYS A 1049 3.98 14.60 -22.57
N ALA A 1050 3.42 13.60 -23.24
CA ALA A 1050 4.18 12.56 -23.94
C ALA A 1050 5.08 13.08 -25.08
N LYS A 1051 4.77 14.24 -25.65
CA LYS A 1051 5.48 14.83 -26.80
C LYS A 1051 6.43 15.98 -26.44
N VAL A 1052 6.65 16.23 -25.13
CA VAL A 1052 7.59 17.24 -24.63
C VAL A 1052 8.81 16.55 -24.01
N SER A 1053 10.00 16.80 -24.53
CA SER A 1053 11.29 16.32 -24.07
C SER A 1053 11.84 17.15 -22.91
N ARG A 1054 12.76 16.55 -22.14
CA ARG A 1054 13.44 17.24 -21.05
C ARG A 1054 14.36 18.35 -21.56
N GLU A 1055 14.86 18.20 -22.78
CA GLU A 1055 15.74 19.12 -23.46
C GLU A 1055 15.00 20.44 -23.79
N ALA A 1056 13.74 20.37 -24.20
CA ALA A 1056 12.92 21.54 -24.53
C ALA A 1056 12.66 22.47 -23.34
N VAL A 1057 12.65 21.93 -22.10
CA VAL A 1057 12.39 22.72 -20.87
C VAL A 1057 13.67 23.19 -20.18
N LYS A 1058 14.85 22.83 -20.67
CA LYS A 1058 16.12 23.13 -20.00
C LYS A 1058 16.44 24.63 -20.06
N GLY A 1059 16.57 25.25 -18.88
CA GLY A 1059 16.82 26.70 -18.78
C GLY A 1059 15.58 27.57 -19.06
N ALA A 1060 14.40 26.96 -19.13
CA ALA A 1060 13.12 27.63 -19.34
C ALA A 1060 12.72 28.60 -18.22
N ALA A 1061 13.08 28.26 -16.99
CA ALA A 1061 12.66 28.98 -15.78
C ALA A 1061 13.72 28.88 -14.68
N LYS A 1062 13.57 29.67 -13.61
CA LYS A 1062 14.40 29.54 -12.40
C LYS A 1062 14.22 28.18 -11.73
N SER A 1063 12.99 27.67 -11.73
CA SER A 1063 12.61 26.35 -11.22
C SER A 1063 11.93 25.56 -12.34
N VAL A 1064 12.50 24.43 -12.75
CA VAL A 1064 11.90 23.54 -13.76
C VAL A 1064 11.66 22.17 -13.14
N GLN A 1065 10.40 21.72 -13.15
CA GLN A 1065 10.04 20.37 -12.76
C GLN A 1065 9.54 19.62 -14.00
N TYR A 1066 10.19 18.52 -14.32
CA TYR A 1066 9.82 17.67 -15.45
C TYR A 1066 9.58 16.26 -14.95
N ARG A 1067 8.34 15.81 -15.02
CA ARG A 1067 7.88 14.51 -14.52
C ARG A 1067 7.21 13.74 -15.65
N VAL A 1068 7.90 12.75 -16.19
CA VAL A 1068 7.31 11.78 -17.13
C VAL A 1068 7.19 10.45 -16.39
N ASN A 1069 6.03 9.81 -16.53
CA ASN A 1069 5.62 8.61 -15.79
C ASN A 1069 5.48 8.85 -14.28
N CYS A 1070 4.56 9.73 -13.88
CA CYS A 1070 4.07 9.79 -12.49
C CYS A 1070 2.82 8.91 -12.36
N PRO A 1071 2.94 7.63 -11.98
CA PRO A 1071 1.77 6.80 -11.72
C PRO A 1071 0.84 7.43 -10.68
N SER A 1072 1.37 8.20 -9.73
CA SER A 1072 0.58 8.95 -8.76
C SER A 1072 -0.34 9.99 -9.37
N PHE A 1073 0.03 10.66 -10.47
CA PHE A 1073 -0.80 11.70 -11.08
C PHE A 1073 -1.87 11.09 -11.99
N VAL A 1074 -1.56 10.03 -12.75
CA VAL A 1074 -2.58 9.26 -13.50
C VAL A 1074 -3.55 8.60 -12.54
N ASN A 1075 -3.04 7.94 -11.50
CA ASN A 1075 -3.87 7.31 -10.47
C ASN A 1075 -4.68 8.36 -9.70
N TRP A 1076 -4.17 9.57 -9.44
CA TRP A 1076 -4.95 10.60 -8.75
C TRP A 1076 -6.11 11.12 -9.60
N TRP A 1077 -5.90 11.31 -10.91
CA TRP A 1077 -6.96 11.65 -11.86
C TRP A 1077 -7.96 10.50 -12.05
N ASP A 1078 -7.50 9.25 -12.23
CA ASP A 1078 -8.34 8.07 -12.38
C ASP A 1078 -9.08 7.70 -11.08
N PHE A 1079 -8.48 7.93 -9.91
CA PHE A 1079 -9.11 7.76 -8.58
C PHE A 1079 -10.25 8.75 -8.38
N CYS A 1080 -10.08 9.98 -8.87
CA CYS A 1080 -11.11 10.99 -8.90
C CYS A 1080 -12.22 10.70 -9.95
N VAL A 1081 -11.90 10.03 -11.06
CA VAL A 1081 -12.85 9.60 -12.09
C VAL A 1081 -13.71 8.40 -11.65
N TYR A 1082 -13.11 7.41 -10.98
CA TYR A 1082 -13.78 6.12 -10.74
C TYR A 1082 -14.30 5.90 -9.32
N GLY A 1083 -14.03 6.79 -8.36
CA GLY A 1083 -14.66 6.72 -7.03
C GLY A 1083 -14.45 5.39 -6.30
N TYR A 1084 -13.37 4.67 -6.57
CA TYR A 1084 -13.03 3.47 -5.81
C TYR A 1084 -12.48 3.89 -4.43
N LYS A 1085 -13.07 3.33 -3.38
CA LYS A 1085 -12.57 3.43 -2.00
C LYS A 1085 -11.15 2.87 -1.93
N VAL A 1086 -10.24 3.62 -1.31
CA VAL A 1086 -9.03 3.05 -0.66
C VAL A 1086 -9.38 2.81 0.79
#